data_AF-A0AAE1HWA8-F1
#
_entry.id   AF-A0AAE1HWA8-F1
#
_cell.length_a   1.000
_cell.length_b   1.000
_cell.length_c   1.000
_cell.angle_alpha   90.00
_cell.angle_beta   90.00
_cell.angle_gamma   90.00
#
_symmetry.space_group_name_H-M   'P 1'
#
loop_
_entity.id
_entity.type
_entity.pdbx_description
1 polymer ?
#
loop_
_entity_poly.entity_id
_entity_poly.type
_entity_poly.pdbx_seq_one_letter_code
_entity_poly.pdbx_strand_id
1 'polypeptide(L)'
;MASTSSCQDAVPNEDSVDANQEVMASTSTCQDAVPNDEPAPERETINENTKNLKKDSRKWCCCPIPNKSHFKKIYSVRIIQETAALKFRENGYNVKAGDALCSSCRSEMSTPLQAQSCEDSSQSSQSQPGPGSQGLNLSPVVLQEECSGILQSLDLPPVETGARTESAKITYLKRKLADVQDKFGKKLCLALNVNPSKVNEGESVEEEDLMFLMSAVKDKIKSVNSLTKIKLLTLCPPSWNISESARFFGVGRYFIKRAIELREEKGILADPTRKPRGWFIPEATRQLVTDFYCQDDNSRVMPGRKDYVSVGKNEHVQKRLVLFNLNELFSLFKKQNPDVKIGFHVFCSLRPKWCVLAGASGTHNVCVCTYHQNLKLKLYALKLQLDINDLLPKLVCNTQRRECMLGVCNKCPSIDTICKIIENELRPIWIHIEDGTEEELNDFMEEYIEYSEWVSVDRSDLVSRTTTVRDLVQELALSLRKVIPHHYTARQQSAYLNYIKENLDGTRVVALMDFGMNYQCIRQDASQGEHWNKTQVTLHPVVVYYKDSTGLVSHQTHVFISDDLKHDVTLVREFQKIISNWLKETLPLVTEVIYMTDGCAAQYRNSHSFLNLCRHKKMFGLDASWAFFATSHGKSPCDGVTGTIKRLAYKASLQRPYDRQIIGSEKVFKFCQEEVKENMLYYHISKTSVDLEREKLAGKRETILTIPGTRSYHHFIPLSGEQYYYISV
;
A
#
# COMPACT_ATOMS: atom_id res chain seq x y z
N MET A 1 77.49 -21.50 63.97
CA MET A 1 76.22 -20.81 64.28
C MET A 1 75.19 -21.30 63.27
N ALA A 2 74.32 -22.20 63.69
CA ALA A 2 73.32 -22.90 62.86
C ALA A 2 72.22 -23.45 63.79
N SER A 3 71.13 -23.98 63.23
CA SER A 3 69.88 -24.42 63.92
C SER A 3 69.01 -23.25 64.45
N THR A 4 67.68 -23.39 64.62
CA THR A 4 66.85 -24.61 64.75
C THR A 4 65.55 -24.62 63.91
N SER A 5 65.10 -25.84 63.65
CA SER A 5 63.75 -26.25 63.22
C SER A 5 62.93 -26.82 64.39
N SER A 6 61.61 -26.61 64.42
CA SER A 6 60.59 -27.41 65.14
C SER A 6 59.20 -26.82 64.84
N CYS A 7 58.17 -27.46 64.27
CA CYS A 7 57.53 -28.79 64.45
C CYS A 7 56.38 -28.81 65.49
N GLN A 8 55.37 -29.67 65.21
CA GLN A 8 54.22 -30.09 66.02
C GLN A 8 52.95 -29.19 66.00
N ASP A 9 51.70 -29.69 65.95
CA ASP A 9 51.14 -31.01 65.53
C ASP A 9 49.58 -30.94 65.37
N ALA A 10 48.96 -32.00 64.80
CA ALA A 10 47.50 -32.37 64.75
C ALA A 10 46.53 -31.63 63.78
N VAL A 11 45.95 -32.20 62.69
CA VAL A 11 45.07 -33.40 62.47
C VAL A 11 43.59 -33.16 62.94
N PRO A 12 42.48 -33.64 62.28
CA PRO A 12 42.28 -34.45 61.06
C PRO A 12 41.21 -33.98 59.99
N ASN A 13 41.20 -34.69 58.84
CA ASN A 13 40.11 -35.16 57.95
C ASN A 13 38.82 -34.36 57.62
N GLU A 14 38.46 -34.43 56.33
CA GLU A 14 37.08 -34.53 55.81
C GLU A 14 36.94 -35.80 54.92
N ASP A 15 35.70 -36.19 54.63
CA ASP A 15 35.30 -37.60 54.40
C ASP A 15 35.18 -38.11 52.95
N SER A 16 35.01 -39.44 52.86
CA SER A 16 34.55 -40.23 51.71
C SER A 16 33.24 -40.96 52.09
N VAL A 17 32.37 -41.46 51.21
CA VAL A 17 32.57 -42.07 49.88
C VAL A 17 31.38 -41.76 48.96
N ASP A 18 31.61 -41.62 47.65
CA ASP A 18 30.55 -41.70 46.62
C ASP A 18 30.61 -43.08 45.94
N ALA A 19 29.48 -43.77 45.76
CA ALA A 19 29.47 -45.19 45.39
C ALA A 19 28.41 -45.58 44.34
N ASN A 20 28.90 -46.08 43.20
CA ASN A 20 28.25 -47.06 42.30
C ASN A 20 26.97 -46.61 41.54
N GLN A 21 26.66 -47.09 40.33
CA GLN A 21 27.27 -48.17 39.55
C GLN A 21 27.08 -48.02 38.03
N GLU A 22 27.82 -48.85 37.29
CA GLU A 22 27.88 -48.98 35.83
C GLU A 22 26.57 -49.47 35.17
N VAL A 23 26.36 -49.16 33.88
CA VAL A 23 26.03 -50.17 32.84
C VAL A 23 26.79 -49.82 31.54
N MET A 24 27.14 -50.87 30.78
CA MET A 24 28.17 -50.87 29.72
C MET A 24 27.80 -50.20 28.39
N ALA A 25 28.85 -49.87 27.63
CA ALA A 25 28.80 -49.56 26.21
C ALA A 25 28.41 -50.78 25.35
N SER A 26 27.89 -50.52 24.16
CA SER A 26 28.01 -51.44 23.02
C SER A 26 28.48 -50.67 21.79
N THR A 27 29.57 -51.16 21.19
CA THR A 27 30.19 -50.61 19.98
C THR A 27 29.71 -51.38 18.75
N SER A 28 29.35 -50.68 17.68
CA SER A 28 29.43 -51.24 16.32
C SER A 28 29.97 -50.18 15.35
N THR A 29 30.88 -50.61 14.49
CA THR A 29 31.62 -49.76 13.55
C THR A 29 31.51 -50.32 12.13
N CYS A 30 31.28 -49.40 11.19
CA CYS A 30 31.66 -49.44 9.77
C CYS A 30 30.90 -50.37 8.80
N GLN A 31 30.92 -49.93 7.53
CA GLN A 31 30.51 -50.60 6.28
C GLN A 31 28.98 -50.73 6.08
N ASP A 32 28.37 -50.36 4.95
CA ASP A 32 28.90 -49.88 3.65
C ASP A 32 28.04 -48.77 3.01
N ALA A 33 28.59 -48.13 1.98
CA ALA A 33 27.93 -47.08 1.22
C ALA A 33 26.95 -47.62 0.16
N VAL A 34 25.75 -47.04 0.10
CA VAL A 34 24.88 -47.02 -1.09
C VAL A 34 24.31 -45.61 -1.24
N PRO A 35 24.41 -44.97 -2.42
CA PRO A 35 23.79 -43.67 -2.64
C PRO A 35 22.28 -43.83 -2.80
N ASN A 36 21.49 -43.14 -1.99
CA ASN A 36 20.09 -42.90 -2.31
C ASN A 36 20.02 -41.75 -3.32
N ASP A 37 19.89 -42.10 -4.60
CA ASP A 37 19.50 -41.17 -5.65
C ASP A 37 18.14 -40.56 -5.32
N GLU A 38 18.09 -39.26 -5.01
CA GLU A 38 16.84 -38.51 -5.06
C GLU A 38 16.38 -38.43 -6.52
N PRO A 39 15.19 -38.92 -6.87
CA PRO A 39 14.71 -38.84 -8.24
C PRO A 39 14.47 -37.37 -8.60
N ALA A 40 15.22 -36.89 -9.59
CA ALA A 40 15.01 -35.57 -10.17
C ALA A 40 13.55 -35.44 -10.63
N PRO A 41 12.84 -34.34 -10.30
CA PRO A 41 11.44 -34.20 -10.67
C PRO A 41 11.31 -34.18 -12.19
N GLU A 42 10.62 -35.19 -12.71
CA GLU A 42 10.37 -35.35 -14.14
C GLU A 42 9.69 -34.09 -14.70
N ARG A 43 10.17 -33.63 -15.85
CA ARG A 43 9.46 -32.61 -16.62
C ARG A 43 8.23 -33.25 -17.27
N GLU A 44 7.15 -33.40 -16.51
CA GLU A 44 5.84 -33.60 -17.10
C GLU A 44 5.51 -32.40 -17.99
N THR A 45 5.51 -32.65 -19.30
CA THR A 45 5.03 -31.71 -20.31
C THR A 45 3.52 -31.56 -20.17
N ILE A 46 3.08 -30.57 -19.37
CA ILE A 46 1.68 -30.21 -19.24
C ILE A 46 1.15 -29.79 -20.62
N ASN A 47 0.39 -30.69 -21.21
CA ASN A 47 -0.30 -30.55 -22.49
C ASN A 47 -1.26 -29.35 -22.43
N GLU A 48 -1.04 -28.32 -23.25
CA GLU A 48 -1.88 -27.11 -23.32
C GLU A 48 -3.26 -27.40 -23.95
N ASN A 49 -4.12 -28.16 -23.28
CA ASN A 49 -5.43 -28.54 -23.82
C ASN A 49 -6.62 -28.52 -22.84
N THR A 50 -6.56 -27.74 -21.76
CA THR A 50 -7.71 -27.50 -20.86
C THR A 50 -7.92 -26.02 -20.47
N LYS A 51 -7.80 -25.11 -21.45
CA LYS A 51 -8.22 -23.68 -21.31
C LYS A 51 -9.15 -23.20 -22.42
N ASN A 52 -10.11 -24.04 -22.86
CA ASN A 52 -11.10 -23.67 -23.88
C ASN A 52 -12.57 -23.98 -23.53
N LEU A 53 -12.91 -24.08 -22.24
CA LEU A 53 -14.30 -24.19 -21.76
C LEU A 53 -14.68 -23.03 -20.83
N LYS A 54 -14.80 -21.83 -21.41
CA LYS A 54 -15.63 -20.66 -20.96
C LYS A 54 -15.28 -19.37 -21.72
N LYS A 55 -15.41 -19.35 -23.06
CA LYS A 55 -15.30 -18.08 -23.83
C LYS A 55 -16.00 -18.00 -25.19
N ASP A 56 -17.14 -18.69 -25.36
CA ASP A 56 -17.92 -18.60 -26.60
C ASP A 56 -19.43 -18.33 -26.39
N SER A 57 -19.75 -17.27 -25.65
CA SER A 57 -21.09 -16.67 -25.66
C SER A 57 -21.03 -15.17 -25.99
N ARG A 58 -21.88 -14.75 -26.94
CA ARG A 58 -22.09 -13.38 -27.47
C ARG A 58 -21.15 -12.91 -28.61
N LYS A 59 -21.32 -13.51 -29.80
CA LYS A 59 -20.81 -13.03 -31.12
C LYS A 59 -21.87 -12.30 -31.99
N TRP A 60 -23.02 -11.98 -31.39
CA TRP A 60 -24.20 -11.38 -32.06
C TRP A 60 -24.62 -10.10 -31.35
N CYS A 61 -25.19 -9.16 -32.11
CA CYS A 61 -25.69 -7.88 -31.61
C CYS A 61 -27.22 -7.90 -31.51
N CYS A 62 -27.77 -7.62 -30.32
CA CYS A 62 -29.21 -7.60 -30.05
C CYS A 62 -29.87 -6.31 -30.58
N CYS A 63 -29.80 -6.04 -31.90
CA CYS A 63 -30.24 -4.77 -32.46
C CYS A 63 -31.73 -4.45 -32.15
N PRO A 64 -32.04 -3.34 -31.48
CA PRO A 64 -33.41 -2.94 -31.11
C PRO A 64 -34.00 -1.90 -32.07
N ILE A 65 -33.28 -1.57 -33.16
CA ILE A 65 -33.65 -0.51 -34.10
C ILE A 65 -34.57 -1.12 -35.18
N PRO A 66 -35.78 -0.56 -35.41
CA PRO A 66 -36.69 -1.05 -36.46
C PRO A 66 -36.00 -1.11 -37.83
N ASN A 67 -36.31 -2.16 -38.61
CA ASN A 67 -35.77 -2.42 -39.94
C ASN A 67 -34.22 -2.55 -40.06
N LYS A 68 -33.50 -2.66 -38.94
CA LYS A 68 -32.04 -2.86 -38.95
C LYS A 68 -31.63 -4.18 -38.31
N SER A 69 -31.15 -5.11 -39.14
CA SER A 69 -30.65 -6.43 -38.72
C SER A 69 -29.18 -6.63 -39.09
N HIS A 70 -28.47 -7.44 -38.29
CA HIS A 70 -27.06 -7.75 -38.51
C HIS A 70 -26.90 -9.18 -39.05
N PHE A 71 -26.90 -9.33 -40.37
CA PHE A 71 -26.77 -10.62 -41.06
C PHE A 71 -25.36 -11.27 -40.97
N LYS A 72 -24.41 -10.69 -40.23
CA LYS A 72 -23.04 -11.20 -40.05
C LYS A 72 -22.57 -10.99 -38.61
N LYS A 73 -21.69 -11.88 -38.10
CA LYS A 73 -21.10 -11.80 -36.75
C LYS A 73 -20.34 -10.48 -36.57
N ILE A 74 -20.55 -9.82 -35.42
CA ILE A 74 -19.89 -8.55 -35.07
C ILE A 74 -19.00 -8.77 -33.85
N TYR A 75 -17.69 -8.67 -34.04
CA TYR A 75 -16.68 -8.96 -33.02
C TYR A 75 -16.51 -7.85 -31.96
N SER A 76 -17.21 -6.72 -32.09
CA SER A 76 -17.10 -5.53 -31.23
C SER A 76 -18.44 -5.14 -30.57
N VAL A 77 -19.12 -6.12 -29.97
CA VAL A 77 -20.32 -5.88 -29.13
C VAL A 77 -19.92 -5.59 -27.68
N ARG A 78 -20.71 -4.75 -26.99
CA ARG A 78 -20.58 -4.51 -25.54
C ARG A 78 -21.91 -4.75 -24.84
N ILE A 79 -21.84 -5.35 -23.66
CA ILE A 79 -22.98 -5.55 -22.77
C ILE A 79 -23.42 -4.18 -22.22
N ILE A 80 -24.72 -3.91 -22.26
CA ILE A 80 -25.32 -2.70 -21.72
C ILE A 80 -25.53 -2.82 -20.22
N GLN A 81 -25.00 -1.82 -19.51
CA GLN A 81 -25.22 -1.57 -18.09
C GLN A 81 -26.58 -0.88 -17.89
N GLU A 82 -27.18 -1.06 -16.72
CA GLU A 82 -28.56 -0.61 -16.42
C GLU A 82 -28.78 0.90 -16.64
N THR A 83 -27.81 1.73 -16.24
CA THR A 83 -27.82 3.19 -16.47
C THR A 83 -27.83 3.60 -17.94
N ALA A 84 -27.32 2.75 -18.84
CA ALA A 84 -27.38 2.98 -20.28
C ALA A 84 -28.67 2.39 -20.90
N ALA A 85 -29.18 1.28 -20.36
CA ALA A 85 -30.48 0.73 -20.79
C ALA A 85 -31.63 1.72 -20.52
N LEU A 86 -31.63 2.40 -19.36
CA LEU A 86 -32.61 3.44 -19.02
C LEU A 86 -32.61 4.58 -20.04
N LYS A 87 -31.45 5.17 -20.35
CA LYS A 87 -31.32 6.25 -21.35
C LYS A 87 -31.76 5.85 -22.76
N PHE A 88 -31.56 4.60 -23.15
CA PHE A 88 -32.02 4.11 -24.44
C PHE A 88 -33.54 3.89 -24.48
N ARG A 89 -34.18 3.58 -23.35
CA ARG A 89 -35.65 3.54 -23.22
C ARG A 89 -36.26 4.94 -23.24
N GLU A 90 -35.63 5.93 -22.60
CA GLU A 90 -36.01 7.34 -22.68
C GLU A 90 -36.00 7.84 -24.14
N ASN A 91 -35.04 7.36 -24.94
CA ASN A 91 -34.97 7.62 -26.39
C ASN A 91 -35.94 6.74 -27.24
N GLY A 92 -36.83 5.96 -26.64
CA GLY A 92 -37.85 5.17 -27.34
C GLY A 92 -37.42 3.77 -27.83
N TYR A 93 -36.24 3.26 -27.45
CA TYR A 93 -35.75 1.94 -27.87
C TYR A 93 -35.96 0.86 -26.79
N ASN A 94 -36.48 -0.29 -27.18
CA ASN A 94 -36.72 -1.41 -26.27
C ASN A 94 -35.44 -2.24 -26.03
N VAL A 95 -34.72 -1.96 -24.92
CA VAL A 95 -33.46 -2.62 -24.52
C VAL A 95 -33.43 -2.89 -23.02
N LYS A 96 -32.74 -3.93 -22.59
CA LYS A 96 -32.51 -4.27 -21.17
C LYS A 96 -31.03 -4.35 -20.80
N ALA A 97 -30.76 -4.21 -19.50
CA ALA A 97 -29.44 -4.51 -18.96
C ALA A 97 -29.05 -5.96 -19.30
N GLY A 98 -27.81 -6.18 -19.74
CA GLY A 98 -27.33 -7.48 -20.21
C GLY A 98 -27.32 -7.66 -21.74
N ASP A 99 -28.07 -6.85 -22.51
CA ASP A 99 -28.07 -6.92 -23.97
C ASP A 99 -26.72 -6.53 -24.58
N ALA A 100 -26.28 -7.24 -25.61
CA ALA A 100 -25.00 -7.01 -26.27
C ALA A 100 -25.18 -6.18 -27.55
N LEU A 101 -24.77 -4.91 -27.56
CA LEU A 101 -24.90 -4.02 -28.73
C LEU A 101 -23.55 -3.63 -29.36
N CYS A 102 -23.52 -3.52 -30.69
CA CYS A 102 -22.38 -3.01 -31.44
C CYS A 102 -22.17 -1.50 -31.21
N SER A 103 -21.10 -0.93 -31.79
CA SER A 103 -20.85 0.52 -31.73
C SER A 103 -21.88 1.35 -32.51
N SER A 104 -22.30 0.88 -33.70
CA SER A 104 -23.26 1.59 -34.56
C SER A 104 -24.63 1.72 -33.89
N CYS A 105 -25.23 0.63 -33.40
CA CYS A 105 -26.54 0.71 -32.74
C CYS A 105 -26.52 1.61 -31.50
N ARG A 106 -25.47 1.53 -30.66
CA ARG A 106 -25.35 2.42 -29.49
C ARG A 106 -25.18 3.89 -29.86
N SER A 107 -24.57 4.18 -31.01
CA SER A 107 -24.42 5.56 -31.50
C SER A 107 -25.76 6.09 -32.04
N GLU A 108 -26.49 5.29 -32.81
CA GLU A 108 -27.81 5.66 -33.36
C GLU A 108 -28.89 5.77 -32.27
N MET A 109 -28.89 4.89 -31.27
CA MET A 109 -29.81 4.98 -30.13
C MET A 109 -29.47 6.13 -29.16
N SER A 110 -28.36 6.84 -29.36
CA SER A 110 -28.05 8.05 -28.58
C SER A 110 -28.93 9.24 -28.99
N THR A 111 -29.63 9.15 -30.11
CA THR A 111 -30.69 10.09 -30.53
C THR A 111 -32.08 9.46 -30.34
N PRO A 112 -33.14 10.23 -29.99
CA PRO A 112 -34.50 9.71 -29.86
C PRO A 112 -35.06 9.11 -31.16
N LEU A 113 -35.87 8.05 -31.03
CA LEU A 113 -36.59 7.43 -32.13
C LEU A 113 -37.67 8.40 -32.66
N GLN A 114 -37.43 9.01 -33.82
CA GLN A 114 -38.40 9.94 -34.43
C GLN A 114 -39.67 9.21 -34.87
N ALA A 115 -40.82 9.65 -34.36
CA ALA A 115 -42.13 9.26 -34.87
C ALA A 115 -42.40 9.91 -36.23
N GLN A 116 -43.03 9.17 -37.15
CA GLN A 116 -43.48 9.73 -38.42
C GLN A 116 -44.76 10.56 -38.23
N SER A 117 -44.66 11.88 -38.30
CA SER A 117 -45.75 12.75 -38.74
C SER A 117 -45.24 14.09 -39.27
N CYS A 118 -45.76 14.44 -40.45
CA CYS A 118 -45.78 15.67 -41.23
C CYS A 118 -45.15 16.98 -40.72
N GLU A 119 -44.73 17.77 -41.71
CA GLU A 119 -44.22 19.13 -41.67
C GLU A 119 -45.13 20.09 -40.87
N ASP A 120 -44.54 21.07 -40.16
CA ASP A 120 -44.68 22.47 -40.63
C ASP A 120 -43.64 23.46 -40.05
N SER A 121 -43.35 24.49 -40.84
CA SER A 121 -43.04 25.88 -40.46
C SER A 121 -41.92 26.22 -39.44
N SER A 122 -40.72 26.42 -40.01
CA SER A 122 -39.88 27.65 -39.87
C SER A 122 -39.93 28.52 -38.60
N GLN A 123 -38.74 28.84 -38.05
CA GLN A 123 -38.25 30.24 -38.02
C GLN A 123 -36.73 30.34 -37.82
N SER A 124 -36.11 31.34 -38.45
CA SER A 124 -34.66 31.54 -38.55
C SER A 124 -34.20 32.83 -37.86
N SER A 125 -33.02 32.82 -37.25
CA SER A 125 -32.18 34.01 -37.03
C SER A 125 -30.82 33.62 -36.42
N GLN A 126 -29.72 34.34 -36.61
CA GLN A 126 -29.25 35.20 -37.70
C GLN A 126 -27.75 35.47 -37.43
N SER A 127 -26.91 35.53 -38.46
CA SER A 127 -25.69 36.37 -38.44
C SER A 127 -25.28 36.74 -39.86
N GLN A 128 -24.87 38.01 -40.03
CA GLN A 128 -24.81 38.72 -41.32
C GLN A 128 -23.45 38.59 -42.03
N PRO A 129 -23.40 38.75 -43.37
CA PRO A 129 -22.16 38.82 -44.15
C PRO A 129 -21.56 40.24 -44.22
N GLY A 130 -20.25 40.30 -44.50
CA GLY A 130 -19.54 41.53 -44.89
C GLY A 130 -19.61 41.78 -46.42
N PRO A 131 -19.32 43.01 -46.90
CA PRO A 131 -19.98 43.53 -48.09
C PRO A 131 -19.10 43.62 -49.36
N GLY A 132 -19.78 43.73 -50.51
CA GLY A 132 -19.32 44.59 -51.61
C GLY A 132 -19.03 43.92 -52.96
N SER A 133 -19.97 44.01 -53.89
CA SER A 133 -19.67 44.40 -55.28
C SER A 133 -20.93 44.93 -55.97
N GLN A 134 -20.75 45.90 -56.85
CA GLN A 134 -21.82 46.57 -57.61
C GLN A 134 -21.99 45.87 -58.96
N GLY A 135 -23.24 45.65 -59.42
CA GLY A 135 -23.48 45.23 -60.80
C GLY A 135 -24.83 44.57 -61.07
N LEU A 136 -25.69 45.28 -61.81
CA LEU A 136 -26.83 44.77 -62.59
C LEU A 136 -27.98 44.09 -61.82
N ASN A 137 -28.99 44.88 -61.43
CA ASN A 137 -30.32 44.39 -61.08
C ASN A 137 -31.07 43.92 -62.35
N LEU A 138 -30.93 42.66 -62.71
CA LEU A 138 -31.80 41.96 -63.66
C LEU A 138 -32.46 40.76 -62.96
N SER A 139 -33.71 40.48 -63.32
CA SER A 139 -34.45 39.31 -62.80
C SER A 139 -33.70 38.02 -63.13
N PRO A 140 -33.58 37.05 -62.19
CA PRO A 140 -32.93 35.77 -62.46
C PRO A 140 -33.48 35.00 -63.66
N VAL A 141 -34.76 35.23 -64.01
CA VAL A 141 -35.41 34.63 -65.18
C VAL A 141 -34.87 35.24 -66.48
N VAL A 142 -34.68 36.56 -66.53
CA VAL A 142 -34.14 37.27 -67.71
C VAL A 142 -32.69 36.86 -67.97
N LEU A 143 -31.87 36.81 -66.91
CA LEU A 143 -30.48 36.34 -67.00
C LEU A 143 -30.38 34.85 -67.40
N GLN A 144 -31.36 34.02 -67.00
CA GLN A 144 -31.43 32.61 -67.42
C GLN A 144 -31.71 32.49 -68.93
N GLU A 145 -32.59 33.33 -69.49
CA GLU A 145 -32.89 33.37 -70.93
C GLU A 145 -31.68 33.87 -71.74
N GLU A 146 -31.05 34.97 -71.32
CA GLU A 146 -29.82 35.50 -71.95
C GLU A 146 -28.69 34.47 -71.95
N CYS A 147 -28.40 33.85 -70.80
CA CYS A 147 -27.37 32.81 -70.70
C CYS A 147 -27.72 31.57 -71.53
N SER A 148 -29.00 31.20 -71.64
CA SER A 148 -29.45 30.08 -72.46
C SER A 148 -29.31 30.37 -73.97
N GLY A 149 -29.57 31.61 -74.40
CA GLY A 149 -29.32 32.06 -75.77
C GLY A 149 -27.83 32.04 -76.15
N ILE A 150 -26.96 32.52 -75.27
CA ILE A 150 -25.50 32.44 -75.46
C ILE A 150 -25.06 30.97 -75.57
N LEU A 151 -25.55 30.09 -74.69
CA LEU A 151 -25.24 28.66 -74.75
C LEU A 151 -25.68 28.02 -76.08
N GLN A 152 -26.87 28.35 -76.59
CA GLN A 152 -27.32 27.85 -77.90
C GLN A 152 -26.40 28.30 -79.04
N SER A 153 -25.89 29.54 -79.03
CA SER A 153 -24.92 30.02 -80.05
C SER A 153 -23.57 29.25 -80.04
N LEU A 154 -23.25 28.59 -78.92
CA LEU A 154 -22.08 27.73 -78.75
C LEU A 154 -22.41 26.24 -78.95
N ASP A 155 -23.60 25.92 -79.47
CA ASP A 155 -24.09 24.55 -79.65
C ASP A 155 -24.15 23.76 -78.32
N LEU A 156 -24.51 24.44 -77.22
CA LEU A 156 -24.67 23.85 -75.89
C LEU A 156 -26.14 23.92 -75.45
N PRO A 157 -26.63 22.93 -74.66
CA PRO A 157 -28.01 22.95 -74.17
C PRO A 157 -28.29 24.14 -73.24
N PRO A 158 -29.53 24.63 -73.12
CA PRO A 158 -29.90 25.76 -72.28
C PRO A 158 -29.72 25.48 -70.77
N VAL A 159 -29.93 26.48 -69.92
CA VAL A 159 -29.79 26.38 -68.46
C VAL A 159 -30.99 25.68 -67.83
N GLU A 160 -30.75 24.53 -67.19
CA GLU A 160 -31.81 23.74 -66.52
C GLU A 160 -32.04 24.15 -65.06
N THR A 161 -33.25 24.62 -64.75
CA THR A 161 -33.70 24.95 -63.38
C THR A 161 -34.53 23.82 -62.74
N GLY A 162 -33.93 22.64 -62.60
CA GLY A 162 -34.48 21.60 -61.72
C GLY A 162 -34.27 21.94 -60.23
N ALA A 163 -35.12 21.41 -59.35
CA ALA A 163 -34.98 21.53 -57.89
C ALA A 163 -33.71 20.79 -57.41
N ARG A 164 -32.58 21.51 -57.40
CA ARG A 164 -31.25 21.02 -57.02
C ARG A 164 -30.79 21.69 -55.72
N THR A 165 -30.12 20.93 -54.86
CA THR A 165 -29.42 21.48 -53.70
C THR A 165 -28.32 22.44 -54.12
N GLU A 166 -27.92 23.36 -53.24
CA GLU A 166 -26.95 24.42 -53.56
C GLU A 166 -25.60 23.86 -54.04
N SER A 167 -25.06 22.84 -53.38
CA SER A 167 -23.85 22.13 -53.81
C SER A 167 -23.98 21.49 -55.20
N ALA A 168 -25.18 21.01 -55.56
CA ALA A 168 -25.45 20.46 -56.88
C ALA A 168 -25.57 21.54 -57.96
N LYS A 169 -26.11 22.73 -57.62
CA LYS A 169 -26.10 23.92 -58.50
C LYS A 169 -24.67 24.38 -58.80
N ILE A 170 -23.81 24.48 -57.78
CA ILE A 170 -22.40 24.86 -57.94
C ILE A 170 -21.65 23.83 -58.80
N THR A 171 -21.88 22.53 -58.59
CA THR A 171 -21.24 21.47 -59.38
C THR A 171 -21.70 21.49 -60.84
N TYR A 172 -22.99 21.71 -61.10
CA TYR A 172 -23.53 21.89 -62.45
C TYR A 172 -22.95 23.12 -63.15
N LEU A 173 -22.86 24.27 -62.45
CA LEU A 173 -22.28 25.51 -62.95
C LEU A 173 -20.81 25.34 -63.35
N LYS A 174 -19.99 24.71 -62.50
CA LYS A 174 -18.57 24.45 -62.80
C LYS A 174 -18.40 23.60 -64.07
N ARG A 175 -19.20 22.54 -64.24
CA ARG A 175 -19.19 21.72 -65.47
C ARG A 175 -19.60 22.55 -66.69
N LYS A 176 -20.69 23.31 -66.59
CA LYS A 176 -21.19 24.17 -67.67
C LYS A 176 -20.17 25.23 -68.11
N LEU A 177 -19.45 25.83 -67.18
CA LEU A 177 -18.40 26.80 -67.49
C LEU A 177 -17.22 26.15 -68.22
N ALA A 178 -16.82 24.93 -67.82
CA ALA A 178 -15.79 24.17 -68.54
C ALA A 178 -16.24 23.81 -69.97
N ASP A 179 -17.48 23.36 -70.15
CA ASP A 179 -18.06 23.07 -71.48
C ASP A 179 -18.05 24.32 -72.39
N VAL A 180 -18.34 25.51 -71.82
CA VAL A 180 -18.28 26.80 -72.52
C VAL A 180 -16.85 27.18 -72.87
N GLN A 181 -15.90 27.07 -71.93
CA GLN A 181 -14.49 27.38 -72.18
C GLN A 181 -13.89 26.48 -73.26
N ASP A 182 -14.19 25.18 -73.25
CA ASP A 182 -13.73 24.23 -74.27
C ASP A 182 -14.32 24.53 -75.64
N LYS A 183 -15.65 24.68 -75.77
CA LYS A 183 -16.28 24.96 -77.07
C LYS A 183 -15.97 26.35 -77.60
N PHE A 184 -15.97 27.38 -76.75
CA PHE A 184 -15.59 28.73 -77.16
C PHE A 184 -14.12 28.79 -77.53
N GLY A 185 -13.23 28.19 -76.73
CA GLY A 185 -11.80 28.05 -77.03
C GLY A 185 -11.56 27.36 -78.38
N LYS A 186 -12.29 26.28 -78.69
CA LYS A 186 -12.23 25.60 -80.00
C LYS A 186 -12.74 26.49 -81.16
N LYS A 187 -13.87 27.19 -81.00
CA LYS A 187 -14.36 28.14 -82.02
C LYS A 187 -13.37 29.31 -82.20
N LEU A 188 -12.73 29.80 -81.15
CA LEU A 188 -11.71 30.86 -81.21
C LEU A 188 -10.41 30.38 -81.87
N CYS A 189 -9.94 29.18 -81.55
CA CYS A 189 -8.79 28.54 -82.19
C CYS A 189 -9.01 28.35 -83.70
N LEU A 190 -10.23 27.95 -84.11
CA LEU A 190 -10.62 27.88 -85.52
C LEU A 190 -10.66 29.27 -86.19
N ALA A 191 -11.22 30.28 -85.52
CA ALA A 191 -11.30 31.65 -86.06
C ALA A 191 -9.93 32.34 -86.17
N LEU A 192 -8.99 32.02 -85.29
CA LEU A 192 -7.62 32.55 -85.27
C LEU A 192 -6.59 31.64 -85.96
N ASN A 193 -7.04 30.47 -86.46
CA ASN A 193 -6.22 29.46 -87.13
C ASN A 193 -5.02 28.93 -86.28
N VAL A 194 -5.24 28.75 -84.97
CA VAL A 194 -4.25 28.27 -83.98
C VAL A 194 -4.57 26.83 -83.55
N ASN A 195 -3.54 26.00 -83.36
CA ASN A 195 -3.73 24.62 -82.88
C ASN A 195 -4.07 24.61 -81.37
N PRO A 196 -5.23 24.05 -80.95
CA PRO A 196 -5.66 24.04 -79.55
C PRO A 196 -4.65 23.43 -78.56
N SER A 197 -3.82 22.48 -78.99
CA SER A 197 -2.89 21.77 -78.10
C SER A 197 -1.77 22.65 -77.53
N LYS A 198 -1.47 23.81 -78.14
CA LYS A 198 -0.35 24.68 -77.74
C LYS A 198 -0.69 25.76 -76.70
N VAL A 199 -1.93 25.83 -76.24
CA VAL A 199 -2.39 26.91 -75.34
C VAL A 199 -2.12 26.59 -73.86
N ASN A 200 -1.91 25.32 -73.50
CA ASN A 200 -1.84 24.86 -72.11
C ASN A 200 -0.42 24.53 -71.60
N GLU A 201 0.64 24.85 -72.34
CA GLU A 201 2.03 24.46 -72.01
C GLU A 201 2.69 25.29 -70.89
N GLY A 202 1.93 26.13 -70.17
CA GLY A 202 2.45 27.11 -69.20
C GLY A 202 2.39 26.75 -67.70
N GLU A 203 1.58 25.75 -67.29
CA GLU A 203 1.29 25.51 -65.85
C GLU A 203 2.00 24.29 -65.24
N SER A 204 2.71 23.45 -66.01
CA SER A 204 3.07 22.09 -65.57
C SER A 204 4.33 21.96 -64.70
N VAL A 205 5.23 22.95 -64.69
CA VAL A 205 6.58 22.78 -64.07
C VAL A 205 6.55 22.89 -62.55
N GLU A 206 5.71 23.75 -61.98
CA GLU A 206 5.67 23.99 -60.52
C GLU A 206 4.98 22.85 -59.74
N GLU A 207 4.07 22.11 -60.38
CA GLU A 207 3.40 20.95 -59.75
C GLU A 207 4.33 19.74 -59.57
N GLU A 208 5.27 19.51 -60.50
CA GLU A 208 6.21 18.38 -60.45
C GLU A 208 7.18 18.51 -59.26
N ASP A 209 7.77 19.69 -59.05
CA ASP A 209 8.68 19.96 -57.92
C ASP A 209 7.96 19.86 -56.57
N LEU A 210 6.71 20.33 -56.48
CA LEU A 210 5.89 20.19 -55.27
C LEU A 210 5.58 18.71 -54.97
N MET A 211 5.23 17.93 -56.00
CA MET A 211 4.99 16.49 -55.86
C MET A 211 6.25 15.72 -55.47
N PHE A 212 7.41 16.10 -56.01
CA PHE A 212 8.71 15.55 -55.61
C PHE A 212 8.99 15.79 -54.12
N LEU A 213 8.82 17.03 -53.64
CA LEU A 213 9.01 17.38 -52.23
C LEU A 213 8.05 16.61 -51.31
N MET A 214 6.77 16.50 -51.69
CA MET A 214 5.78 15.72 -50.91
C MET A 214 6.12 14.23 -50.88
N SER A 215 6.65 13.67 -51.98
CA SER A 215 7.15 12.28 -52.03
C SER A 215 8.33 12.07 -51.09
N ALA A 216 9.32 12.97 -51.08
CA ALA A 216 10.47 12.91 -50.18
C ALA A 216 10.06 12.99 -48.69
N VAL A 217 9.09 13.86 -48.35
CA VAL A 217 8.50 13.94 -47.00
C VAL A 217 7.78 12.64 -46.62
N LYS A 218 7.02 12.05 -47.55
CA LYS A 218 6.34 10.76 -47.36
C LYS A 218 7.31 9.62 -47.08
N ASP A 219 8.44 9.56 -47.78
CA ASP A 219 9.46 8.54 -47.52
C ASP A 219 10.14 8.75 -46.17
N LYS A 220 10.45 10.01 -45.79
CA LYS A 220 11.00 10.30 -44.46
C LYS A 220 10.03 9.92 -43.33
N ILE A 221 8.72 10.10 -43.53
CA ILE A 221 7.68 9.73 -42.56
C ILE A 221 7.65 8.22 -42.26
N LYS A 222 8.11 7.36 -43.17
CA LYS A 222 8.19 5.90 -42.92
C LYS A 222 9.17 5.58 -41.79
N SER A 223 10.32 6.26 -41.74
CA SER A 223 11.46 5.91 -40.88
C SER A 223 11.53 6.63 -39.51
N VAL A 224 10.67 7.61 -39.24
CA VAL A 224 10.75 8.46 -38.04
C VAL A 224 9.71 8.11 -36.96
N ASN A 225 9.95 8.58 -35.73
CA ASN A 225 9.02 8.34 -34.61
C ASN A 225 7.72 9.17 -34.73
N SER A 226 6.67 8.78 -34.00
CA SER A 226 5.33 9.39 -34.03
C SER A 226 5.28 10.91 -33.81
N LEU A 227 6.19 11.49 -33.02
CA LEU A 227 6.24 12.95 -32.82
C LEU A 227 6.84 13.65 -34.04
N THR A 228 7.96 13.13 -34.56
CA THR A 228 8.57 13.63 -35.80
C THR A 228 7.63 13.45 -37.00
N LYS A 229 6.78 12.40 -37.04
CA LYS A 229 5.72 12.29 -38.05
C LYS A 229 4.74 13.47 -37.98
N ILE A 230 4.23 13.83 -36.79
CA ILE A 230 3.33 14.99 -36.63
C ILE A 230 4.03 16.28 -37.08
N LYS A 231 5.31 16.48 -36.69
CA LYS A 231 6.12 17.64 -37.11
C LYS A 231 6.20 17.76 -38.62
N LEU A 232 6.60 16.69 -39.32
CA LEU A 232 6.72 16.69 -40.79
C LEU A 232 5.36 16.87 -41.49
N LEU A 233 4.29 16.29 -40.95
CA LEU A 233 2.94 16.40 -41.54
C LEU A 233 2.35 17.81 -41.48
N THR A 234 2.95 18.76 -40.74
CA THR A 234 2.57 20.18 -40.82
C THR A 234 2.84 20.78 -42.22
N LEU A 235 3.77 20.21 -42.99
CA LEU A 235 4.08 20.60 -44.37
C LEU A 235 3.01 20.19 -45.39
N CYS A 236 1.99 19.43 -45.00
CA CYS A 236 0.94 18.98 -45.91
C CYS A 236 0.17 20.18 -46.52
N PRO A 237 -0.06 20.24 -47.85
CA PRO A 237 -0.74 21.36 -48.48
C PRO A 237 -2.09 21.70 -47.83
N PRO A 238 -2.41 22.98 -47.56
CA PRO A 238 -3.70 23.37 -46.97
C PRO A 238 -4.92 23.02 -47.85
N SER A 239 -4.71 22.86 -49.16
CA SER A 239 -5.73 22.44 -50.13
C SER A 239 -6.14 20.97 -49.99
N TRP A 240 -5.33 20.13 -49.36
CA TRP A 240 -5.61 18.69 -49.22
C TRP A 240 -6.50 18.41 -48.01
N ASN A 241 -7.53 17.59 -48.22
CA ASN A 241 -8.42 17.20 -47.13
C ASN A 241 -7.81 16.08 -46.25
N ILE A 242 -8.26 15.95 -44.99
CA ILE A 242 -7.70 15.01 -44.00
C ILE A 242 -7.61 13.55 -44.50
N SER A 243 -8.57 13.09 -45.33
CA SER A 243 -8.55 11.72 -45.86
C SER A 243 -7.56 11.56 -47.00
N GLU A 244 -7.43 12.58 -47.85
CA GLU A 244 -6.47 12.63 -48.94
C GLU A 244 -5.04 12.67 -48.44
N SER A 245 -4.72 13.56 -47.50
CA SER A 245 -3.41 13.62 -46.84
C SER A 245 -3.06 12.30 -46.14
N ALA A 246 -4.03 11.71 -45.42
CA ALA A 246 -3.85 10.42 -44.74
C ALA A 246 -3.53 9.30 -45.75
N ARG A 247 -4.24 9.26 -46.88
CA ARG A 247 -4.01 8.31 -47.98
C ARG A 247 -2.65 8.54 -48.66
N PHE A 248 -2.30 9.78 -48.96
CA PHE A 248 -1.03 10.12 -49.61
C PHE A 248 0.16 9.73 -48.75
N PHE A 249 0.20 10.16 -47.49
CA PHE A 249 1.32 9.90 -46.56
C PHE A 249 1.29 8.50 -45.92
N GLY A 250 0.21 7.73 -46.08
CA GLY A 250 0.08 6.38 -45.50
C GLY A 250 -0.02 6.40 -43.97
N VAL A 251 -0.66 7.41 -43.39
CA VAL A 251 -0.77 7.63 -41.94
C VAL A 251 -2.23 7.69 -41.47
N GLY A 252 -2.49 7.31 -40.21
CA GLY A 252 -3.84 7.42 -39.65
C GLY A 252 -4.31 8.87 -39.55
N ARG A 253 -5.60 9.13 -39.82
CA ARG A 253 -6.24 10.47 -39.81
C ARG A 253 -5.95 11.30 -38.54
N TYR A 254 -5.74 10.66 -37.39
CA TYR A 254 -5.32 11.30 -36.14
C TYR A 254 -4.03 12.12 -36.28
N PHE A 255 -3.02 11.60 -37.01
CA PHE A 255 -1.74 12.26 -37.21
C PHE A 255 -1.89 13.53 -38.07
N ILE A 256 -2.70 13.46 -39.13
CA ILE A 256 -3.03 14.61 -39.97
C ILE A 256 -3.78 15.68 -39.16
N LYS A 257 -4.84 15.29 -38.44
CA LYS A 257 -5.60 16.24 -37.62
C LYS A 257 -4.71 16.93 -36.59
N ARG A 258 -3.86 16.17 -35.88
CA ARG A 258 -2.96 16.74 -34.87
C ARG A 258 -1.85 17.61 -35.46
N ALA A 259 -1.45 17.36 -36.71
CA ALA A 259 -0.50 18.22 -37.43
C ALA A 259 -1.15 19.52 -37.93
N ILE A 260 -2.42 19.48 -38.34
CA ILE A 260 -3.20 20.68 -38.68
C ILE A 260 -3.37 21.56 -37.43
N GLU A 261 -3.86 21.00 -36.32
CA GLU A 261 -3.97 21.69 -35.03
C GLU A 261 -2.63 22.33 -34.62
N LEU A 262 -1.52 21.60 -34.71
CA LEU A 262 -0.18 22.10 -34.37
C LEU A 262 0.31 23.21 -35.31
N ARG A 263 -0.04 23.14 -36.60
CA ARG A 263 0.29 24.18 -37.58
C ARG A 263 -0.50 25.46 -37.34
N GLU A 264 -1.78 25.33 -37.01
CA GLU A 264 -2.64 26.48 -36.69
C GLU A 264 -2.22 27.13 -35.37
N GLU A 265 -1.86 26.35 -34.35
CA GLU A 265 -1.38 26.87 -33.05
C GLU A 265 0.04 27.48 -33.12
N LYS A 266 0.96 26.90 -33.91
CA LYS A 266 2.42 27.16 -33.78
C LYS A 266 3.22 27.24 -35.08
N GLY A 267 2.56 27.15 -36.24
CA GLY A 267 3.20 27.23 -37.54
C GLY A 267 3.80 25.91 -38.06
N ILE A 268 4.38 26.00 -39.24
CA ILE A 268 4.98 24.88 -39.98
C ILE A 268 6.25 24.41 -39.26
N LEU A 269 6.46 23.08 -39.22
CA LEU A 269 7.58 22.41 -38.54
C LEU A 269 7.70 22.76 -37.04
N ALA A 270 6.61 23.12 -36.36
CA ALA A 270 6.60 23.27 -34.91
C ALA A 270 6.83 21.94 -34.18
N ASP A 271 7.53 21.97 -33.03
CA ASP A 271 7.76 20.77 -32.23
C ASP A 271 6.52 20.39 -31.38
N PRO A 272 6.01 19.15 -31.52
CA PRO A 272 4.84 18.72 -30.76
C PRO A 272 5.18 18.55 -29.28
N THR A 273 4.58 19.38 -28.44
CA THR A 273 4.73 19.28 -26.98
C THR A 273 4.20 17.94 -26.47
N ARG A 274 5.02 17.22 -25.70
CA ARG A 274 4.56 16.05 -24.95
C ARG A 274 3.54 16.54 -23.92
N LYS A 275 2.30 16.02 -23.96
CA LYS A 275 1.40 16.11 -22.80
C LYS A 275 2.14 15.49 -21.59
N PRO A 276 2.21 16.16 -20.43
CA PRO A 276 2.88 15.61 -19.26
C PRO A 276 2.24 14.27 -18.88
N ARG A 277 3.07 13.26 -18.62
CA ARG A 277 2.59 11.93 -18.19
C ARG A 277 2.38 11.95 -16.68
N GLY A 278 1.18 11.57 -16.26
CA GLY A 278 0.84 11.37 -14.86
C GLY A 278 0.12 12.55 -14.22
N TRP A 279 -0.81 12.21 -13.34
CA TRP A 279 -1.43 13.15 -12.42
C TRP A 279 -0.37 13.53 -11.37
N PHE A 280 -0.13 14.83 -11.14
CA PHE A 280 0.83 15.26 -10.12
C PHE A 280 0.27 14.93 -8.74
N ILE A 281 0.91 13.99 -8.04
CA ILE A 281 0.54 13.61 -6.67
C ILE A 281 1.20 14.63 -5.74
N PRO A 282 0.42 15.43 -4.97
CA PRO A 282 0.97 16.39 -4.02
C PRO A 282 1.90 15.72 -3.00
N GLU A 283 2.95 16.41 -2.57
CA GLU A 283 3.89 15.86 -1.59
C GLU A 283 3.20 15.52 -0.27
N ALA A 284 2.25 16.36 0.18
CA ALA A 284 1.39 16.06 1.33
C ALA A 284 0.65 14.71 1.20
N THR A 285 0.23 14.32 -0.01
CA THR A 285 -0.41 13.01 -0.25
C THR A 285 0.61 11.86 -0.20
N ARG A 286 1.87 12.10 -0.60
CA ARG A 286 2.95 11.10 -0.51
C ARG A 286 3.37 10.86 0.93
N GLN A 287 3.50 11.93 1.70
CA GLN A 287 3.79 11.89 3.13
C GLN A 287 2.66 11.17 3.87
N LEU A 288 1.40 11.57 3.67
CA LEU A 288 0.23 10.92 4.27
C LEU A 288 0.15 9.41 3.97
N VAL A 289 0.49 8.97 2.76
CA VAL A 289 0.56 7.54 2.41
C VAL A 289 1.73 6.85 3.10
N THR A 290 2.89 7.51 3.18
CA THR A 290 4.10 7.02 3.88
C THR A 290 3.82 6.84 5.38
N ASP A 291 3.22 7.83 6.01
CA ASP A 291 2.85 7.84 7.43
C ASP A 291 1.82 6.74 7.70
N PHE A 292 0.78 6.63 6.87
CA PHE A 292 -0.21 5.56 6.98
C PHE A 292 0.42 4.16 6.86
N TYR A 293 1.36 3.95 5.92
CA TYR A 293 2.13 2.71 5.85
C TYR A 293 2.99 2.47 7.11
N CYS A 294 3.48 3.54 7.75
CA CYS A 294 4.33 3.48 8.94
C CYS A 294 3.56 3.45 10.28
N GLN A 295 2.22 3.57 10.29
CA GLN A 295 1.40 3.36 11.47
C GLN A 295 1.58 1.93 12.00
N ASP A 296 1.69 1.77 13.33
CA ASP A 296 1.94 0.48 13.98
C ASP A 296 0.76 -0.52 13.81
N ASP A 297 -0.46 -0.02 13.59
CA ASP A 297 -1.64 -0.82 13.22
C ASP A 297 -1.51 -1.46 11.81
N ASN A 298 -0.78 -0.82 10.90
CA ASN A 298 -0.73 -1.17 9.46
C ASN A 298 0.55 -1.92 9.07
N SER A 299 1.67 -1.59 9.71
CA SER A 299 2.93 -2.33 9.58
C SER A 299 3.65 -2.36 10.92
N ARG A 300 4.47 -3.39 11.16
CA ARG A 300 5.17 -3.60 12.43
C ARG A 300 6.67 -3.60 12.22
N VAL A 301 7.43 -2.87 13.05
CA VAL A 301 8.91 -2.88 13.00
C VAL A 301 9.42 -4.30 13.19
N MET A 302 10.35 -4.71 12.32
CA MET A 302 11.04 -5.99 12.43
C MET A 302 12.28 -5.81 13.34
N PRO A 303 12.41 -6.53 14.45
CA PRO A 303 13.47 -6.30 15.45
C PRO A 303 14.81 -6.95 15.08
N GLY A 304 14.87 -7.78 14.04
CA GLY A 304 16.04 -8.59 13.74
C GLY A 304 17.20 -7.77 13.16
N ARG A 305 18.43 -8.15 13.54
CA ARG A 305 19.67 -7.54 13.06
C ARG A 305 19.83 -7.54 11.53
N LYS A 306 19.23 -8.51 10.85
CA LYS A 306 19.23 -8.68 9.39
C LYS A 306 18.02 -8.00 8.70
N ASP A 307 17.10 -7.43 9.46
CA ASP A 307 15.82 -6.93 8.95
C ASP A 307 15.91 -5.46 8.55
N TYR A 308 16.79 -5.15 7.60
CA TYR A 308 17.00 -3.78 7.11
C TYR A 308 17.00 -3.72 5.58
N VAL A 309 16.83 -2.53 5.03
CA VAL A 309 16.90 -2.25 3.59
C VAL A 309 17.80 -1.05 3.34
N SER A 310 18.60 -1.11 2.27
CA SER A 310 19.39 0.03 1.81
C SER A 310 18.49 1.01 1.04
N VAL A 311 18.45 2.26 1.48
CA VAL A 311 17.74 3.36 0.83
C VAL A 311 18.80 4.32 0.28
N GLY A 312 18.77 4.58 -1.03
CA GLY A 312 19.75 5.47 -1.66
C GLY A 312 21.20 4.95 -1.58
N LYS A 313 22.16 5.87 -1.41
CA LYS A 313 23.59 5.57 -1.29
C LYS A 313 23.98 5.50 0.19
N ASN A 314 23.99 4.29 0.74
CA ASN A 314 24.47 3.90 2.08
C ASN A 314 23.56 4.10 3.30
N GLU A 315 22.37 4.70 3.19
CA GLU A 315 21.42 4.75 4.32
C GLU A 315 20.74 3.38 4.50
N HIS A 316 20.60 2.92 5.76
CA HIS A 316 20.07 1.58 6.08
C HIS A 316 18.92 1.64 7.07
N VAL A 317 17.69 1.67 6.53
CA VAL A 317 16.45 1.78 7.30
C VAL A 317 15.99 0.38 7.74
N GLN A 318 15.51 0.27 8.99
CA GLN A 318 14.96 -0.98 9.52
C GLN A 318 13.63 -1.32 8.80
N LYS A 319 13.43 -2.59 8.44
CA LYS A 319 12.20 -3.07 7.78
C LYS A 319 11.00 -2.94 8.72
N ARG A 320 9.86 -2.61 8.13
CA ARG A 320 8.52 -2.75 8.72
C ARG A 320 7.76 -3.78 7.90
N LEU A 321 7.22 -4.81 8.54
CA LEU A 321 6.40 -5.81 7.87
C LEU A 321 4.95 -5.32 7.82
N VAL A 322 4.40 -5.16 6.61
CA VAL A 322 2.98 -4.79 6.43
C VAL A 322 2.09 -5.94 6.91
N LEU A 323 1.09 -5.64 7.73
CA LEU A 323 0.26 -6.63 8.43
C LEU A 323 -0.94 -7.13 7.61
N PHE A 324 -1.37 -6.35 6.63
CA PHE A 324 -2.52 -6.61 5.75
C PHE A 324 -2.07 -6.88 4.31
N ASN A 325 -2.96 -7.44 3.49
CA ASN A 325 -2.74 -7.39 2.05
C ASN A 325 -2.97 -5.95 1.53
N LEU A 326 -2.43 -5.64 0.35
CA LEU A 326 -2.48 -4.27 -0.18
C LEU A 326 -3.91 -3.78 -0.47
N ASN A 327 -4.85 -4.67 -0.80
CA ASN A 327 -6.24 -4.30 -1.10
C ASN A 327 -7.01 -3.89 0.16
N GLU A 328 -6.88 -4.67 1.23
CA GLU A 328 -7.39 -4.35 2.57
C GLU A 328 -6.83 -3.01 3.05
N LEU A 329 -5.51 -2.86 2.96
CA LEU A 329 -4.80 -1.68 3.43
C LEU A 329 -5.20 -0.41 2.65
N PHE A 330 -5.41 -0.52 1.33
CA PHE A 330 -5.95 0.58 0.53
C PHE A 330 -7.41 0.91 0.88
N SER A 331 -8.22 -0.10 1.22
CA SER A 331 -9.60 0.08 1.65
C SER A 331 -9.67 0.79 3.01
N LEU A 332 -8.79 0.44 3.94
CA LEU A 332 -8.59 1.16 5.21
C LEU A 332 -8.12 2.60 4.97
N PHE A 333 -7.11 2.82 4.11
CA PHE A 333 -6.64 4.16 3.74
C PHE A 333 -7.79 5.03 3.22
N LYS A 334 -8.61 4.50 2.32
CA LYS A 334 -9.76 5.19 1.74
C LYS A 334 -10.88 5.46 2.73
N LYS A 335 -11.06 4.60 3.73
CA LYS A 335 -12.03 4.79 4.82
C LYS A 335 -11.61 5.90 5.78
N GLN A 336 -10.31 6.04 6.05
CA GLN A 336 -9.76 7.13 6.87
C GLN A 336 -9.62 8.45 6.10
N ASN A 337 -9.31 8.38 4.81
CA ASN A 337 -9.00 9.54 3.96
C ASN A 337 -9.90 9.58 2.71
N PRO A 338 -11.23 9.80 2.86
CA PRO A 338 -12.19 9.73 1.76
C PRO A 338 -11.90 10.77 0.66
N ASP A 339 -11.50 11.98 1.05
CA ASP A 339 -11.26 13.11 0.14
C ASP A 339 -9.97 12.96 -0.70
N VAL A 340 -9.05 12.09 -0.29
CA VAL A 340 -7.77 11.89 -0.96
C VAL A 340 -7.97 11.07 -2.24
N LYS A 341 -7.96 11.74 -3.39
CA LYS A 341 -8.19 11.19 -4.73
C LYS A 341 -7.03 10.35 -5.29
N ILE A 342 -6.50 9.42 -4.49
CA ILE A 342 -5.52 8.42 -4.91
C ILE A 342 -6.17 7.11 -5.38
N GLY A 343 -5.58 6.45 -6.38
CA GLY A 343 -5.98 5.12 -6.87
C GLY A 343 -5.04 4.01 -6.39
N PHE A 344 -5.55 2.78 -6.30
CA PHE A 344 -4.87 1.62 -5.73
C PHE A 344 -3.41 1.43 -6.21
N HIS A 345 -3.17 1.39 -7.53
CA HIS A 345 -1.82 1.22 -8.08
C HIS A 345 -0.87 2.33 -7.63
N VAL A 346 -1.34 3.56 -7.53
CA VAL A 346 -0.52 4.71 -7.09
C VAL A 346 -0.20 4.58 -5.60
N PHE A 347 -1.18 4.22 -4.77
CA PHE A 347 -0.99 3.94 -3.34
C PHE A 347 0.09 2.86 -3.13
N CYS A 348 0.00 1.73 -3.84
CA CYS A 348 1.01 0.67 -3.75
C CYS A 348 2.38 1.09 -4.28
N SER A 349 2.44 1.98 -5.27
CA SER A 349 3.69 2.51 -5.84
C SER A 349 4.38 3.53 -4.92
N LEU A 350 3.61 4.21 -4.06
CA LEU A 350 4.11 5.13 -3.04
C LEU A 350 4.54 4.42 -1.75
N ARG A 351 4.36 3.10 -1.64
CA ARG A 351 4.78 2.33 -0.47
C ARG A 351 6.28 2.53 -0.21
N PRO A 352 6.70 2.91 1.01
CA PRO A 352 8.10 3.05 1.34
C PRO A 352 8.88 1.74 1.15
N LYS A 353 10.16 1.83 0.74
CA LYS A 353 11.01 0.64 0.48
C LYS A 353 11.22 -0.24 1.71
N TRP A 354 11.17 0.35 2.90
CA TRP A 354 11.28 -0.38 4.18
C TRP A 354 9.98 -1.06 4.61
N CYS A 355 8.83 -0.68 4.06
CA CYS A 355 7.56 -1.38 4.27
C CYS A 355 7.48 -2.60 3.35
N VAL A 356 7.95 -3.74 3.85
CA VAL A 356 8.01 -5.02 3.12
C VAL A 356 6.72 -5.83 3.28
N LEU A 357 6.38 -6.60 2.26
CA LEU A 357 5.31 -7.62 2.34
C LEU A 357 5.88 -8.95 2.85
N ALA A 358 5.02 -9.81 3.39
CA ALA A 358 5.37 -11.21 3.64
C ALA A 358 5.79 -11.91 2.33
N GLY A 359 6.84 -12.73 2.40
CA GLY A 359 7.36 -13.54 1.29
C GLY A 359 8.82 -13.28 0.92
N ALA A 360 9.45 -12.21 1.43
CA ALA A 360 10.88 -12.00 1.28
C ALA A 360 11.69 -12.80 2.32
N SER A 361 12.93 -13.19 2.01
CA SER A 361 13.79 -13.87 2.99
C SER A 361 13.95 -13.02 4.26
N GLY A 362 13.67 -13.65 5.41
CA GLY A 362 13.63 -13.01 6.72
C GLY A 362 12.24 -12.53 7.18
N THR A 363 11.18 -12.54 6.36
CA THR A 363 9.83 -12.10 6.79
C THR A 363 9.08 -13.13 7.64
N HIS A 364 9.78 -13.88 8.50
CA HIS A 364 9.13 -14.72 9.50
C HIS A 364 8.44 -13.84 10.54
N ASN A 365 7.17 -14.12 10.82
CA ASN A 365 6.40 -13.42 11.84
C ASN A 365 6.83 -13.89 13.25
N VAL A 366 7.82 -13.20 13.84
CA VAL A 366 8.34 -13.50 15.18
C VAL A 366 7.76 -12.56 16.24
N CYS A 367 7.54 -13.09 17.45
CA CYS A 367 6.86 -12.42 18.57
C CYS A 367 5.41 -12.02 18.21
N VAL A 368 4.63 -12.98 17.68
CA VAL A 368 3.17 -12.82 17.49
C VAL A 368 2.45 -12.80 18.83
N CYS A 369 1.26 -12.18 18.87
CA CYS A 369 0.41 -12.22 20.05
C CYS A 369 -0.29 -13.59 20.15
N THR A 370 -0.04 -14.34 21.22
CA THR A 370 -0.61 -15.68 21.44
C THR A 370 -2.13 -15.69 21.50
N TYR A 371 -2.76 -14.65 22.07
CA TYR A 371 -4.23 -14.48 22.06
C TYR A 371 -4.79 -14.51 20.63
N HIS A 372 -4.24 -13.69 19.73
CA HIS A 372 -4.68 -13.60 18.35
C HIS A 372 -4.22 -14.80 17.51
N GLN A 373 -3.04 -15.36 17.79
CA GLN A 373 -2.50 -16.49 17.04
C GLN A 373 -3.22 -17.80 17.37
N ASN A 374 -3.51 -18.08 18.65
CA ASN A 374 -4.27 -19.28 19.03
C ASN A 374 -5.71 -19.20 18.53
N LEU A 375 -6.33 -18.01 18.54
CA LEU A 375 -7.62 -17.79 17.88
C LEU A 375 -7.58 -18.19 16.40
N LYS A 376 -6.57 -17.71 15.65
CA LYS A 376 -6.37 -18.08 14.24
C LYS A 376 -6.13 -19.57 14.03
N LEU A 377 -5.37 -20.23 14.90
CA LEU A 377 -5.08 -21.66 14.81
C LEU A 377 -6.34 -22.52 15.05
N LYS A 378 -7.20 -22.14 16.02
CA LYS A 378 -8.47 -22.84 16.27
C LYS A 378 -9.48 -22.64 15.13
N LEU A 379 -9.59 -21.43 14.59
CA LEU A 379 -10.39 -21.14 13.39
C LEU A 379 -9.88 -21.91 12.16
N TYR A 380 -8.56 -21.99 11.98
CA TYR A 380 -7.93 -22.73 10.88
C TYR A 380 -8.20 -24.24 10.95
N ALA A 381 -8.09 -24.86 12.14
CA ALA A 381 -8.43 -26.26 12.34
C ALA A 381 -9.89 -26.53 11.96
N LEU A 382 -10.81 -25.68 12.44
CA LEU A 382 -12.23 -25.68 12.08
C LEU A 382 -12.53 -25.29 10.61
N LYS A 383 -11.51 -25.04 9.78
CA LYS A 383 -11.61 -24.60 8.37
C LYS A 383 -12.40 -23.29 8.16
N LEU A 384 -12.65 -22.53 9.23
CA LEU A 384 -13.37 -21.26 9.21
C LEU A 384 -12.48 -20.14 8.66
N GLN A 385 -12.81 -19.64 7.45
CA GLN A 385 -12.15 -18.49 6.83
C GLN A 385 -12.69 -17.16 7.37
N LEU A 386 -12.61 -16.99 8.69
CA LEU A 386 -13.08 -15.79 9.41
C LEU A 386 -11.92 -15.17 10.20
N ASP A 387 -11.93 -13.83 10.32
CA ASP A 387 -11.05 -13.12 11.25
C ASP A 387 -11.83 -12.54 12.45
N ILE A 388 -11.11 -11.87 13.36
CA ILE A 388 -11.73 -11.27 14.55
C ILE A 388 -12.69 -10.10 14.20
N ASN A 389 -12.43 -9.37 13.12
CA ASN A 389 -13.26 -8.27 12.66
C ASN A 389 -14.56 -8.78 12.01
N ASP A 390 -14.53 -9.94 11.34
CA ASP A 390 -15.73 -10.62 10.81
C ASP A 390 -16.62 -11.15 11.94
N LEU A 391 -16.00 -11.68 13.00
CA LEU A 391 -16.68 -12.24 14.15
C LEU A 391 -17.25 -11.16 15.10
N LEU A 392 -16.53 -10.06 15.32
CA LEU A 392 -16.91 -9.01 16.28
C LEU A 392 -18.38 -8.52 16.16
N PRO A 393 -18.91 -8.18 14.97
CA PRO A 393 -20.31 -7.79 14.80
C PRO A 393 -21.35 -8.87 15.20
N LYS A 394 -20.97 -10.16 15.17
CA LYS A 394 -21.82 -11.29 15.60
C LYS A 394 -21.73 -11.52 17.11
N LEU A 395 -20.59 -11.18 17.73
CA LEU A 395 -20.27 -11.51 19.12
C LEU A 395 -20.57 -10.41 20.14
N VAL A 396 -20.79 -9.16 19.71
CA VAL A 396 -21.14 -8.05 20.62
C VAL A 396 -22.27 -7.17 20.07
N CYS A 397 -23.08 -6.59 20.96
CA CYS A 397 -24.23 -5.75 20.54
C CYS A 397 -23.83 -4.49 19.76
N ASN A 398 -22.63 -3.95 20.01
CA ASN A 398 -22.12 -2.75 19.36
C ASN A 398 -20.59 -2.71 19.49
N THR A 399 -19.88 -2.71 18.36
CA THR A 399 -18.41 -2.73 18.29
C THR A 399 -17.74 -1.40 18.66
N GLN A 400 -18.52 -0.32 18.76
CA GLN A 400 -18.06 1.00 19.23
C GLN A 400 -18.34 1.21 20.74
N ARG A 401 -19.15 0.34 21.37
CA ARG A 401 -19.49 0.49 22.79
C ARG A 401 -18.41 -0.16 23.66
N ARG A 402 -17.78 0.65 24.51
CA ARG A 402 -16.71 0.24 25.43
C ARG A 402 -17.12 -0.96 26.31
N GLU A 403 -18.31 -0.94 26.91
CA GLU A 403 -18.79 -2.02 27.78
C GLU A 403 -18.96 -3.34 27.03
N CYS A 404 -19.34 -3.29 25.76
CA CYS A 404 -19.47 -4.46 24.89
C CYS A 404 -18.09 -5.03 24.56
N MET A 405 -17.15 -4.17 24.16
CA MET A 405 -15.80 -4.59 23.77
C MET A 405 -14.93 -5.03 24.96
N LEU A 406 -15.17 -4.51 26.17
CA LEU A 406 -14.50 -4.97 27.39
C LEU A 406 -15.15 -6.24 28.01
N GLY A 407 -16.22 -6.77 27.41
CA GLY A 407 -16.88 -8.00 27.87
C GLY A 407 -17.71 -7.85 29.15
N VAL A 408 -18.01 -6.62 29.58
CA VAL A 408 -18.80 -6.31 30.79
C VAL A 408 -20.28 -6.01 30.50
N CYS A 409 -20.68 -5.94 29.23
CA CYS A 409 -22.07 -5.73 28.86
C CYS A 409 -22.94 -6.98 29.06
N ASN A 410 -23.96 -6.86 29.90
CA ASN A 410 -24.95 -7.91 30.18
C ASN A 410 -25.92 -8.23 29.02
N LYS A 411 -25.90 -7.45 27.94
CA LYS A 411 -26.73 -7.71 26.73
C LYS A 411 -25.98 -8.48 25.64
N CYS A 412 -24.65 -8.63 25.75
CA CYS A 412 -23.88 -9.39 24.77
C CYS A 412 -24.19 -10.90 24.87
N PRO A 413 -24.10 -11.65 23.75
CA PRO A 413 -24.28 -13.10 23.70
C PRO A 413 -23.61 -13.90 24.84
N SER A 414 -24.32 -14.90 25.39
CA SER A 414 -23.73 -15.87 26.32
C SER A 414 -22.67 -16.72 25.62
N ILE A 415 -21.86 -17.46 26.37
CA ILE A 415 -20.87 -18.39 25.77
C ILE A 415 -21.59 -19.42 24.89
N ASP A 416 -22.70 -19.99 25.37
CA ASP A 416 -23.53 -20.95 24.63
C ASP A 416 -24.16 -20.34 23.36
N THR A 417 -24.49 -19.05 23.41
CA THR A 417 -24.96 -18.30 22.23
C THR A 417 -23.82 -18.12 21.21
N ILE A 418 -22.59 -17.90 21.67
CA ILE A 418 -21.40 -17.81 20.83
C ILE A 418 -21.08 -19.17 20.19
N CYS A 419 -21.18 -20.27 20.94
CA CYS A 419 -21.01 -21.62 20.40
C CYS A 419 -22.02 -21.91 19.28
N LYS A 420 -23.31 -21.61 19.51
CA LYS A 420 -24.35 -21.70 18.47
C LYS A 420 -24.09 -20.83 17.25
N ILE A 421 -23.50 -19.65 17.42
CA ILE A 421 -23.09 -18.82 16.28
C ILE A 421 -21.98 -19.53 15.49
N ILE A 422 -20.96 -20.07 16.16
CA ILE A 422 -19.85 -20.80 15.51
C ILE A 422 -20.36 -22.06 14.80
N GLU A 423 -21.21 -22.86 15.46
CA GLU A 423 -21.86 -24.05 14.89
C GLU A 423 -22.62 -23.73 13.59
N ASN A 424 -23.34 -22.60 13.54
CA ASN A 424 -24.03 -22.15 12.33
C ASN A 424 -23.06 -21.74 11.20
N GLU A 425 -21.85 -21.25 11.50
CA GLU A 425 -20.82 -20.98 10.49
C GLU A 425 -20.11 -22.28 10.02
N LEU A 426 -20.12 -23.34 10.83
CA LEU A 426 -19.62 -24.67 10.46
C LEU A 426 -20.57 -25.43 9.54
N ARG A 427 -21.89 -25.25 9.70
CA ARG A 427 -22.92 -25.87 8.84
C ARG A 427 -22.55 -25.87 7.35
N PRO A 428 -22.29 -24.74 6.66
CA PRO A 428 -21.98 -24.75 5.21
C PRO A 428 -20.63 -25.38 4.82
N ILE A 429 -19.73 -25.65 5.78
CA ILE A 429 -18.42 -26.30 5.53
C ILE A 429 -18.57 -27.84 5.55
N TRP A 430 -19.50 -28.34 6.35
CA TRP A 430 -19.76 -29.77 6.55
C TRP A 430 -20.97 -30.26 5.71
N ILE A 431 -22.01 -29.43 5.57
CA ILE A 431 -23.19 -29.69 4.75
C ILE A 431 -22.86 -29.51 3.25
N HIS A 432 -22.31 -30.57 2.64
CA HIS A 432 -22.24 -30.74 1.18
C HIS A 432 -23.54 -31.29 0.56
N ILE A 433 -24.59 -31.46 1.36
CA ILE A 433 -25.87 -32.09 1.00
C ILE A 433 -26.99 -31.15 1.45
N GLU A 434 -27.89 -30.72 0.57
CA GLU A 434 -28.94 -29.71 0.89
C GLU A 434 -29.96 -30.16 1.97
N ASP A 435 -29.84 -31.39 2.48
CA ASP A 435 -30.78 -32.09 3.38
C ASP A 435 -30.13 -32.64 4.68
N GLY A 436 -28.97 -32.14 5.12
CA GLY A 436 -28.28 -32.65 6.33
C GLY A 436 -29.10 -32.57 7.63
N THR A 437 -29.16 -33.67 8.38
CA THR A 437 -29.99 -33.82 9.60
C THR A 437 -29.29 -33.31 10.87
N GLU A 438 -30.07 -33.03 11.93
CA GLU A 438 -29.52 -32.66 13.25
C GLU A 438 -28.76 -33.83 13.92
N GLU A 439 -29.06 -35.09 13.56
CA GLU A 439 -28.33 -36.27 14.08
C GLU A 439 -26.91 -36.33 13.50
N GLU A 440 -26.78 -36.23 12.17
CA GLU A 440 -25.48 -36.20 11.48
C GLU A 440 -24.61 -35.01 11.95
N LEU A 441 -25.21 -33.85 12.23
CA LEU A 441 -24.49 -32.69 12.79
C LEU A 441 -23.94 -33.02 14.19
N ASN A 442 -24.71 -33.76 14.99
CA ASN A 442 -24.32 -34.11 16.34
C ASN A 442 -23.18 -35.14 16.34
N ASP A 443 -23.18 -36.09 15.40
CA ASP A 443 -22.06 -37.02 15.17
C ASP A 443 -20.78 -36.29 14.75
N PHE A 444 -20.88 -35.32 13.80
CA PHE A 444 -19.74 -34.49 13.41
C PHE A 444 -19.15 -33.69 14.58
N MET A 445 -20.01 -33.22 15.50
CA MET A 445 -19.56 -32.49 16.69
C MET A 445 -18.75 -33.37 17.66
N GLU A 446 -18.91 -34.69 17.62
CA GLU A 446 -18.09 -35.66 18.38
C GLU A 446 -16.85 -36.15 17.62
N GLU A 447 -16.64 -35.76 16.36
CA GLU A 447 -15.42 -36.11 15.63
C GLU A 447 -14.17 -35.53 16.30
N TYR A 448 -13.10 -36.32 16.35
CA TYR A 448 -11.80 -35.87 16.86
C TYR A 448 -11.04 -35.07 15.81
N ILE A 449 -10.61 -33.87 16.19
CA ILE A 449 -9.82 -32.96 15.37
C ILE A 449 -8.48 -32.64 16.03
N GLU A 450 -7.41 -32.65 15.23
CA GLU A 450 -6.08 -32.20 15.64
C GLU A 450 -5.92 -30.70 15.35
N TYR A 451 -5.43 -29.94 16.33
CA TYR A 451 -5.12 -28.51 16.19
C TYR A 451 -3.87 -28.15 16.98
N SER A 452 -3.16 -27.10 16.55
CA SER A 452 -1.99 -26.58 17.27
C SER A 452 -2.32 -25.34 18.09
N GLU A 453 -1.71 -25.17 19.26
CA GLU A 453 -1.76 -23.91 20.01
C GLU A 453 -0.44 -23.56 20.70
N TRP A 454 -0.19 -22.26 20.88
CA TRP A 454 0.93 -21.78 21.68
C TRP A 454 0.57 -21.86 23.16
N VAL A 455 1.33 -22.67 23.90
CA VAL A 455 1.25 -22.76 25.36
C VAL A 455 2.44 -21.99 25.95
N SER A 456 2.32 -21.46 27.17
CA SER A 456 3.43 -20.76 27.84
C SER A 456 3.44 -21.12 29.32
N VAL A 457 4.21 -22.15 29.64
CA VAL A 457 4.41 -22.64 31.02
C VAL A 457 5.74 -22.10 31.59
N ASP A 458 6.80 -22.16 30.78
CA ASP A 458 8.12 -21.54 31.04
C ASP A 458 8.76 -21.05 29.74
N ARG A 459 8.69 -21.87 28.70
CA ARG A 459 8.94 -21.50 27.31
C ARG A 459 7.60 -21.41 26.55
N SER A 460 7.61 -20.68 25.44
CA SER A 460 6.46 -20.59 24.54
C SER A 460 6.65 -21.59 23.41
N ASP A 461 5.94 -22.73 23.48
CA ASP A 461 6.02 -23.81 22.51
C ASP A 461 4.69 -23.98 21.77
N LEU A 462 4.77 -24.37 20.49
CA LEU A 462 3.61 -24.71 19.68
C LEU A 462 3.34 -26.21 19.85
N VAL A 463 2.25 -26.54 20.56
CA VAL A 463 1.89 -27.90 20.94
C VAL A 463 0.72 -28.36 20.08
N SER A 464 0.77 -29.60 19.56
CA SER A 464 -0.41 -30.22 18.92
C SER A 464 -1.31 -30.86 19.97
N ARG A 465 -2.62 -30.74 19.79
CA ARG A 465 -3.67 -31.28 20.66
C ARG A 465 -4.75 -31.94 19.81
N THR A 466 -5.37 -32.97 20.36
CA THR A 466 -6.53 -33.64 19.77
C THR A 466 -7.70 -33.53 20.74
N THR A 467 -8.87 -33.13 20.23
CA THR A 467 -10.11 -32.95 21.02
C THR A 467 -11.33 -33.10 20.09
N THR A 468 -12.55 -33.12 20.61
CA THR A 468 -13.75 -33.16 19.74
C THR A 468 -14.01 -31.80 19.10
N VAL A 469 -14.74 -31.77 17.98
CA VAL A 469 -15.18 -30.51 17.36
C VAL A 469 -15.99 -29.67 18.36
N ARG A 470 -16.86 -30.29 19.16
CA ARG A 470 -17.64 -29.63 20.23
C ARG A 470 -16.77 -28.94 21.26
N ASP A 471 -15.76 -29.64 21.79
CA ASP A 471 -14.84 -29.08 22.78
C ASP A 471 -14.00 -27.94 22.16
N LEU A 472 -13.55 -28.08 20.91
CA LEU A 472 -12.83 -27.03 20.21
C LEU A 472 -13.69 -25.77 19.98
N VAL A 473 -14.99 -25.92 19.69
CA VAL A 473 -15.94 -24.79 19.59
C VAL A 473 -16.12 -24.10 20.94
N GLN A 474 -16.25 -24.85 22.03
CA GLN A 474 -16.35 -24.31 23.38
C GLN A 474 -15.07 -23.56 23.79
N GLU A 475 -13.90 -24.14 23.51
CA GLU A 475 -12.60 -23.48 23.73
C GLU A 475 -12.42 -22.22 22.88
N LEU A 476 -12.92 -22.22 21.63
CA LEU A 476 -12.91 -21.06 20.74
C LEU A 476 -13.80 -19.94 21.30
N ALA A 477 -15.01 -20.25 21.78
CA ALA A 477 -15.90 -19.28 22.42
C ALA A 477 -15.28 -18.67 23.71
N LEU A 478 -14.65 -19.51 24.55
CA LEU A 478 -13.89 -19.08 25.73
C LEU A 478 -12.66 -18.25 25.37
N SER A 479 -12.01 -18.55 24.24
CA SER A 479 -10.90 -17.77 23.72
C SER A 479 -11.39 -16.40 23.24
N LEU A 480 -12.46 -16.33 22.45
CA LEU A 480 -13.05 -15.09 21.95
C LEU A 480 -13.42 -14.13 23.08
N ARG A 481 -14.02 -14.62 24.18
CA ARG A 481 -14.27 -13.85 25.41
C ARG A 481 -13.02 -13.17 25.99
N LYS A 482 -11.82 -13.72 25.77
CA LYS A 482 -10.52 -13.15 26.18
C LYS A 482 -9.87 -12.28 25.08
N VAL A 483 -9.99 -12.67 23.81
CA VAL A 483 -9.35 -11.93 22.70
C VAL A 483 -10.08 -10.62 22.38
N ILE A 484 -11.42 -10.56 22.48
CA ILE A 484 -12.21 -9.33 22.21
C ILE A 484 -11.73 -8.12 23.05
N PRO A 485 -11.68 -8.19 24.41
CA PRO A 485 -11.17 -7.08 25.22
C PRO A 485 -9.70 -6.79 24.94
N HIS A 486 -8.87 -7.83 24.75
CA HIS A 486 -7.46 -7.67 24.44
C HIS A 486 -7.22 -6.93 23.10
N HIS A 487 -7.98 -7.26 22.06
CA HIS A 487 -7.96 -6.61 20.74
C HIS A 487 -8.40 -5.15 20.82
N TYR A 488 -9.48 -4.86 21.56
CA TYR A 488 -9.95 -3.51 21.78
C TYR A 488 -8.91 -2.66 22.51
N THR A 489 -8.38 -3.14 23.64
CA THR A 489 -7.36 -2.46 24.43
C THR A 489 -6.11 -2.13 23.60
N ALA A 490 -5.60 -3.08 22.81
CA ALA A 490 -4.43 -2.85 21.96
C ALA A 490 -4.67 -1.73 20.92
N ARG A 491 -5.86 -1.69 20.32
CA ARG A 491 -6.24 -0.62 19.37
C ARG A 491 -6.41 0.73 20.05
N GLN A 492 -7.05 0.77 21.20
CA GLN A 492 -7.26 2.04 21.93
C GLN A 492 -5.93 2.64 22.43
N GLN A 493 -4.98 1.82 22.86
CA GLN A 493 -3.64 2.30 23.25
C GLN A 493 -2.84 2.82 22.06
N SER A 494 -2.94 2.16 20.90
CA SER A 494 -2.27 2.60 19.67
C SER A 494 -2.87 3.93 19.18
N ALA A 495 -4.19 4.05 19.22
CA ALA A 495 -4.90 5.31 18.96
C ALA A 495 -4.51 6.42 19.96
N TYR A 496 -4.42 6.09 21.26
CA TYR A 496 -4.01 7.04 22.31
C TYR A 496 -2.58 7.55 22.10
N LEU A 497 -1.62 6.69 21.73
CA LEU A 497 -0.25 7.12 21.43
C LEU A 497 -0.20 8.09 20.24
N ASN A 498 -0.95 7.81 19.17
CA ASN A 498 -1.04 8.71 18.01
C ASN A 498 -1.67 10.04 18.41
N TYR A 499 -2.79 10.00 19.14
CA TYR A 499 -3.48 11.18 19.66
C TYR A 499 -2.57 12.07 20.51
N ILE A 500 -1.81 11.52 21.48
CA ILE A 500 -0.90 12.35 22.29
C ILE A 500 0.19 12.98 21.41
N LYS A 501 0.82 12.20 20.51
CA LYS A 501 1.87 12.72 19.61
C LYS A 501 1.37 13.89 18.77
N GLU A 502 0.17 13.78 18.21
CA GLU A 502 -0.46 14.84 17.40
C GLU A 502 -0.86 16.07 18.23
N ASN A 503 -1.17 15.89 19.52
CA ASN A 503 -1.69 16.92 20.43
C ASN A 503 -0.65 17.39 21.47
N LEU A 504 0.64 17.29 21.17
CA LEU A 504 1.70 17.90 21.99
C LEU A 504 1.59 19.43 21.98
N ASP A 505 1.58 20.01 23.17
CA ASP A 505 1.47 21.45 23.45
C ASP A 505 2.83 22.15 23.64
N GLY A 506 3.88 21.38 23.94
CA GLY A 506 5.23 21.87 24.23
C GLY A 506 5.55 21.94 25.73
N THR A 507 4.57 21.73 26.62
CA THR A 507 4.79 21.54 28.06
C THR A 507 4.83 20.06 28.45
N ARG A 508 4.33 19.18 27.57
CA ARG A 508 4.35 17.72 27.73
C ARG A 508 5.22 17.04 26.66
N VAL A 509 5.81 15.91 27.03
CA VAL A 509 6.57 15.02 26.14
C VAL A 509 6.14 13.57 26.32
N VAL A 510 6.33 12.73 25.29
CA VAL A 510 6.10 11.28 25.36
C VAL A 510 7.41 10.53 25.26
N ALA A 511 7.78 9.77 26.28
CA ALA A 511 8.98 8.94 26.30
C ALA A 511 8.59 7.46 26.10
N LEU A 512 8.78 6.94 24.88
CA LEU A 512 8.71 5.50 24.62
C LEU A 512 9.98 4.84 25.15
N MET A 513 9.85 3.86 26.03
CA MET A 513 10.98 3.14 26.65
C MET A 513 10.78 1.64 26.51
N ASP A 514 11.83 0.90 26.09
CA ASP A 514 11.77 -0.56 26.02
C ASP A 514 13.13 -1.23 26.25
N PHE A 515 13.13 -2.45 26.81
CA PHE A 515 14.34 -3.26 26.93
C PHE A 515 14.58 -4.04 25.64
N GLY A 516 15.58 -3.59 24.87
CA GLY A 516 16.12 -4.40 23.81
C GLY A 516 16.74 -5.68 24.37
N MET A 517 16.40 -6.85 23.81
CA MET A 517 17.07 -8.12 24.13
C MET A 517 18.59 -7.93 24.21
N ASN A 518 19.27 -8.45 25.24
CA ASN A 518 20.69 -8.16 25.45
C ASN A 518 21.54 -8.40 24.18
N TYR A 519 22.45 -7.49 23.89
CA TYR A 519 23.46 -7.70 22.84
C TYR A 519 24.49 -8.68 23.36
N GLN A 520 24.52 -9.88 22.77
CA GLN A 520 25.65 -10.79 22.89
C GLN A 520 26.81 -10.21 22.07
N CYS A 521 27.88 -9.79 22.74
CA CYS A 521 29.10 -9.36 22.09
C CYS A 521 29.70 -10.53 21.30
N ILE A 522 30.30 -10.25 20.15
CA ILE A 522 30.86 -11.26 19.25
C ILE A 522 32.26 -10.83 18.85
N ARG A 523 33.16 -11.81 18.73
CA ARG A 523 34.51 -11.70 18.16
C ARG A 523 34.54 -12.46 16.84
N GLN A 524 35.40 -12.05 15.91
CA GLN A 524 35.58 -12.74 14.63
C GLN A 524 36.14 -14.15 14.85
N ASP A 525 37.31 -14.24 15.48
CA ASP A 525 38.01 -15.51 15.75
C ASP A 525 37.74 -16.00 17.17
N ALA A 526 36.46 -16.22 17.47
CA ALA A 526 36.02 -16.76 18.76
C ALA A 526 36.33 -18.26 18.88
N SER A 527 36.78 -18.72 20.06
CA SER A 527 36.95 -20.15 20.32
C SER A 527 35.59 -20.85 20.44
N GLN A 528 35.54 -22.18 20.23
CA GLN A 528 34.30 -22.95 20.31
C GLN A 528 33.58 -22.80 21.66
N GLY A 529 34.32 -22.65 22.77
CA GLY A 529 33.76 -22.43 24.11
C GLY A 529 33.11 -21.05 24.28
N GLU A 530 33.61 -20.01 23.61
CA GLU A 530 33.05 -18.65 23.66
C GLU A 530 31.63 -18.60 23.07
N HIS A 531 31.25 -19.58 22.22
CA HIS A 531 29.88 -19.68 21.70
C HIS A 531 28.82 -19.73 22.81
N TRP A 532 29.13 -20.41 23.91
CA TRP A 532 28.22 -20.68 25.03
C TRP A 532 28.24 -19.59 26.12
N ASN A 533 29.32 -18.80 26.22
CA ASN A 533 29.51 -17.79 27.26
C ASN A 533 29.92 -16.43 26.67
N LYS A 534 29.01 -15.81 25.90
CA LYS A 534 29.22 -14.48 25.31
C LYS A 534 28.91 -13.39 26.33
N THR A 535 29.81 -12.41 26.44
CA THR A 535 29.56 -11.18 27.21
C THR A 535 28.27 -10.50 26.73
N GLN A 536 27.31 -10.34 27.62
CA GLN A 536 26.05 -9.67 27.32
C GLN A 536 26.10 -8.19 27.73
N VAL A 537 25.41 -7.35 26.96
CA VAL A 537 25.24 -5.92 27.23
C VAL A 537 23.76 -5.58 27.11
N THR A 538 23.19 -4.96 28.14
CA THR A 538 21.85 -4.40 28.11
C THR A 538 21.82 -3.18 27.20
N LEU A 539 20.87 -3.16 26.27
CA LEU A 539 20.58 -2.01 25.41
C LEU A 539 19.15 -1.56 25.71
N HIS A 540 18.99 -0.33 26.17
CA HIS A 540 17.70 0.26 26.48
C HIS A 540 17.57 1.60 25.78
N PRO A 541 16.92 1.64 24.59
CA PRO A 541 16.61 2.89 23.92
C PRO A 541 15.35 3.55 24.48
N VAL A 542 15.37 4.88 24.47
CA VAL A 542 14.26 5.76 24.80
C VAL A 542 14.06 6.75 23.66
N VAL A 543 12.87 6.78 23.08
CA VAL A 543 12.52 7.72 22.02
C VAL A 543 11.55 8.75 22.58
N VAL A 544 12.04 9.98 22.77
CA VAL A 544 11.30 11.10 23.34
C VAL A 544 10.70 11.92 22.21
N TYR A 545 9.37 11.99 22.14
CA TYR A 545 8.61 12.86 21.24
C TYR A 545 8.28 14.17 21.97
N TYR A 546 8.56 15.29 21.32
CA TYR A 546 8.35 16.63 21.85
C TYR A 546 7.95 17.59 20.73
N LYS A 547 7.42 18.76 21.09
CA LYS A 547 7.17 19.84 20.14
C LYS A 547 8.40 20.74 20.05
N ASP A 548 8.95 20.92 18.86
CA ASP A 548 10.13 21.77 18.66
C ASP A 548 9.78 23.27 18.60
N SER A 549 10.80 24.11 18.45
CA SER A 549 10.67 25.58 18.36
C SER A 549 9.92 26.07 17.11
N THR A 550 9.72 25.21 16.11
CA THR A 550 8.89 25.51 14.92
C THR A 550 7.42 25.15 15.14
N GLY A 551 7.10 24.49 16.26
CA GLY A 551 5.76 23.99 16.55
C GLY A 551 5.46 22.62 15.94
N LEU A 552 6.45 21.96 15.34
CA LEU A 552 6.30 20.62 14.76
C LEU A 552 6.65 19.53 15.78
N VAL A 553 6.10 18.33 15.56
CA VAL A 553 6.42 17.15 16.37
C VAL A 553 7.77 16.60 15.93
N SER A 554 8.75 16.70 16.81
CA SER A 554 10.10 16.17 16.64
C SER A 554 10.36 15.03 17.63
N HIS A 555 11.50 14.36 17.49
CA HIS A 555 11.91 13.31 18.42
C HIS A 555 13.42 13.31 18.64
N GLN A 556 13.83 12.96 19.87
CA GLN A 556 15.22 12.68 20.22
C GLN A 556 15.31 11.23 20.71
N THR A 557 16.29 10.50 20.18
CA THR A 557 16.58 9.13 20.63
C THR A 557 17.74 9.15 21.61
N HIS A 558 17.53 8.51 22.76
CA HIS A 558 18.53 8.24 23.79
C HIS A 558 18.76 6.73 23.85
N VAL A 559 19.98 6.30 24.18
CA VAL A 559 20.32 4.88 24.27
C VAL A 559 21.21 4.65 25.48
N PHE A 560 20.67 3.89 26.43
CA PHE A 560 21.38 3.44 27.62
C PHE A 560 22.05 2.10 27.36
N ILE A 561 23.33 2.01 27.71
CA ILE A 561 24.20 0.85 27.47
C ILE A 561 24.78 0.46 28.83
N SER A 562 24.52 -0.78 29.27
CA SER A 562 24.90 -1.24 30.61
C SER A 562 25.36 -2.70 30.64
N ASP A 563 26.27 -3.01 31.55
CA ASP A 563 26.68 -4.34 31.98
C ASP A 563 25.76 -4.92 33.07
N ASP A 564 24.79 -4.15 33.56
CA ASP A 564 23.76 -4.70 34.44
C ASP A 564 22.65 -5.41 33.64
N LEU A 565 22.47 -6.69 33.94
CA LEU A 565 21.51 -7.59 33.28
C LEU A 565 20.26 -7.86 34.13
N LYS A 566 20.07 -7.20 35.28
CA LYS A 566 18.92 -7.48 36.18
C LYS A 566 17.61 -6.89 35.67
N HIS A 567 17.68 -5.88 34.79
CA HIS A 567 16.54 -5.15 34.20
C HIS A 567 15.49 -4.73 35.24
N ASP A 568 15.96 -4.28 36.40
CA ASP A 568 15.09 -3.95 37.53
C ASP A 568 14.65 -2.47 37.54
N VAL A 569 13.70 -2.18 38.41
CA VAL A 569 13.17 -0.83 38.66
C VAL A 569 14.27 0.18 39.03
N THR A 570 15.38 -0.27 39.61
CA THR A 570 16.53 0.59 39.93
C THR A 570 17.24 1.09 38.68
N LEU A 571 17.51 0.19 37.75
CA LEU A 571 18.12 0.52 36.46
C LEU A 571 17.20 1.46 35.65
N VAL A 572 15.90 1.18 35.60
CA VAL A 572 14.90 2.05 34.96
C VAL A 572 14.87 3.46 35.59
N ARG A 573 15.01 3.57 36.92
CA ARG A 573 15.04 4.87 37.61
C ARG A 573 16.25 5.72 37.20
N GLU A 574 17.41 5.12 36.97
CA GLU A 574 18.59 5.85 36.50
C GLU A 574 18.45 6.31 35.03
N PHE A 575 17.75 5.55 34.18
CA PHE A 575 17.36 6.02 32.85
C PHE A 575 16.44 7.25 32.94
N GLN A 576 15.37 7.16 33.74
CA GLN A 576 14.40 8.26 33.96
C GLN A 576 15.06 9.54 34.50
N LYS A 577 16.04 9.39 35.40
CA LYS A 577 16.85 10.49 35.95
C LYS A 577 17.65 11.22 34.87
N ILE A 578 18.32 10.49 33.98
CA ILE A 578 19.11 11.08 32.89
C ILE A 578 18.20 11.76 31.86
N ILE A 579 17.11 11.11 31.45
CA ILE A 579 16.10 11.71 30.56
C ILE A 579 15.54 13.00 31.16
N SER A 580 15.16 12.98 32.45
CA SER A 580 14.59 14.16 33.12
C SER A 580 15.58 15.32 33.22
N ASN A 581 16.88 15.05 33.41
CA ASN A 581 17.90 16.10 33.40
C ASN A 581 18.07 16.69 31.99
N TRP A 582 18.19 15.85 30.96
CA TRP A 582 18.26 16.29 29.57
C TRP A 582 17.05 17.14 29.16
N LEU A 583 15.84 16.76 29.61
CA LEU A 583 14.61 17.52 29.37
C LEU A 583 14.67 18.92 29.97
N LYS A 584 15.09 19.06 31.24
CA LYS A 584 15.22 20.38 31.89
C LYS A 584 16.27 21.27 31.23
N GLU A 585 17.36 20.68 30.75
CA GLU A 585 18.46 21.40 30.09
C GLU A 585 18.11 21.83 28.65
N THR A 586 17.39 20.98 27.91
CA THR A 586 17.14 21.16 26.46
C THR A 586 15.77 21.75 26.16
N LEU A 587 14.75 21.44 26.97
CA LEU A 587 13.35 21.79 26.77
C LEU A 587 12.77 22.42 28.05
N PRO A 588 13.22 23.64 28.44
CA PRO A 588 12.90 24.24 29.74
C PRO A 588 11.42 24.60 29.97
N LEU A 589 10.58 24.50 28.94
CA LEU A 589 9.12 24.66 29.04
C LEU A 589 8.39 23.35 29.44
N VAL A 590 9.08 22.21 29.41
CA VAL A 590 8.49 20.91 29.74
C VAL A 590 8.30 20.77 31.24
N THR A 591 7.06 20.46 31.64
CA THR A 591 6.65 20.26 33.03
C THR A 591 6.25 18.82 33.33
N GLU A 592 5.81 18.05 32.33
CA GLU A 592 5.35 16.66 32.50
C GLU A 592 5.94 15.69 31.45
N VAL A 593 6.27 14.49 31.90
CA VAL A 593 6.73 13.35 31.06
C VAL A 593 5.70 12.23 31.07
N ILE A 594 5.18 11.87 29.89
CA ILE A 594 4.31 10.72 29.71
C ILE A 594 5.19 9.53 29.30
N TYR A 595 5.48 8.64 30.25
CA TYR A 595 6.19 7.39 29.95
C TYR A 595 5.24 6.39 29.29
N MET A 596 5.72 5.71 28.24
CA MET A 596 4.95 4.63 27.63
C MET A 596 5.83 3.40 27.34
N THR A 597 5.46 2.28 27.96
CA THR A 597 6.28 1.06 28.01
C THR A 597 5.45 -0.20 27.80
N ASP A 598 6.13 -1.33 27.62
CA ASP A 598 5.49 -2.64 27.75
C ASP A 598 4.96 -2.87 29.19
N GLY A 599 4.09 -3.88 29.34
CA GLY A 599 3.46 -4.23 30.61
C GLY A 599 4.27 -5.16 31.51
N CYS A 600 5.59 -5.33 31.29
CA CYS A 600 6.41 -6.29 32.00
C CYS A 600 6.45 -5.99 33.52
N ALA A 601 6.02 -6.96 34.32
CA ALA A 601 5.89 -6.80 35.77
C ALA A 601 7.25 -6.70 36.48
N ALA A 602 8.30 -7.36 35.97
CA ALA A 602 9.64 -7.28 36.56
C ALA A 602 10.30 -5.91 36.32
N GLN A 603 10.05 -5.31 35.16
CA GLN A 603 10.73 -4.11 34.67
C GLN A 603 9.97 -2.82 35.02
N TYR A 604 8.69 -2.72 34.66
CA TYR A 604 7.95 -1.44 34.66
C TYR A 604 6.64 -1.47 35.45
N ARG A 605 5.90 -2.59 35.44
CA ARG A 605 4.51 -2.63 35.94
C ARG A 605 4.41 -3.30 37.31
N ASN A 606 4.99 -2.65 38.32
CA ASN A 606 5.03 -3.09 39.70
C ASN A 606 4.92 -1.92 40.71
N SER A 607 4.71 -2.26 41.98
CA SER A 607 4.51 -1.29 43.08
C SER A 607 5.70 -0.34 43.27
N HIS A 608 6.94 -0.82 43.12
CA HIS A 608 8.13 0.03 43.20
C HIS A 608 8.19 1.08 42.08
N SER A 609 7.77 0.71 40.86
CA SER A 609 7.72 1.63 39.72
C SER A 609 6.63 2.68 39.90
N PHE A 610 5.48 2.31 40.46
CA PHE A 610 4.42 3.26 40.81
C PHE A 610 4.83 4.20 41.95
N LEU A 611 5.62 3.75 42.93
CA LEU A 611 6.19 4.63 43.95
C LEU A 611 7.20 5.62 43.35
N ASN A 612 8.05 5.17 42.42
CA ASN A 612 8.94 6.05 41.68
C ASN A 612 8.14 7.09 40.86
N LEU A 613 7.01 6.70 40.25
CA LEU A 613 6.12 7.61 39.52
C LEU A 613 5.52 8.68 40.45
N CYS A 614 4.97 8.28 41.62
CA CYS A 614 4.44 9.24 42.61
C CYS A 614 5.51 10.22 43.11
N ARG A 615 6.74 9.73 43.30
CA ARG A 615 7.88 10.54 43.75
C ARG A 615 8.59 11.29 42.61
N HIS A 616 8.17 11.14 41.34
CA HIS A 616 8.90 11.63 40.17
C HIS A 616 9.14 13.15 40.22
N LYS A 617 8.10 13.94 40.53
CA LYS A 617 8.22 15.41 40.70
C LYS A 617 9.23 15.79 41.78
N LYS A 618 9.23 15.07 42.90
CA LYS A 618 10.16 15.29 44.03
C LYS A 618 11.60 14.87 43.71
N MET A 619 11.78 13.82 42.90
CA MET A 619 13.10 13.28 42.55
C MET A 619 13.77 14.06 41.41
N PHE A 620 13.00 14.49 40.41
CA PHE A 620 13.55 15.00 39.14
C PHE A 620 13.07 16.41 38.76
N GLY A 621 12.05 16.95 39.42
CA GLY A 621 11.49 18.28 39.15
C GLY A 621 10.38 18.33 38.09
N LEU A 622 10.01 17.18 37.50
CA LEU A 622 8.98 17.05 36.46
C LEU A 622 7.83 16.19 36.96
N ASP A 623 6.59 16.55 36.65
CA ASP A 623 5.45 15.65 36.78
C ASP A 623 5.60 14.47 35.81
N ALA A 624 4.93 13.35 36.10
CA ALA A 624 4.94 12.21 35.19
C ALA A 624 3.69 11.34 35.30
N SER A 625 3.28 10.81 34.16
CA SER A 625 2.24 9.79 34.03
C SER A 625 2.80 8.58 33.28
N TRP A 626 2.18 7.40 33.43
CA TRP A 626 2.70 6.16 32.86
C TRP A 626 1.61 5.34 32.17
N ALA A 627 1.70 5.25 30.85
CA ALA A 627 0.85 4.44 29.98
C ALA A 627 1.52 3.10 29.63
N PHE A 628 0.72 2.05 29.46
CA PHE A 628 1.20 0.69 29.19
C PHE A 628 0.60 0.12 27.92
N PHE A 629 1.41 -0.47 27.06
CA PHE A 629 0.94 -1.27 25.92
C PHE A 629 0.29 -2.59 26.38
N ALA A 630 -0.65 -3.10 25.59
CA ALA A 630 -1.19 -4.44 25.72
C ALA A 630 -0.11 -5.48 25.44
N THR A 631 -0.19 -6.62 26.14
CA THR A 631 0.73 -7.74 26.01
C THR A 631 0.96 -8.11 24.53
N SER A 632 2.22 -8.19 24.12
CA SER A 632 2.67 -8.48 22.75
C SER A 632 2.35 -7.44 21.66
N HIS A 633 1.72 -6.30 21.97
CA HIS A 633 1.43 -5.21 21.01
C HIS A 633 2.30 -3.96 21.19
N GLY A 634 3.25 -3.96 22.14
CA GLY A 634 4.13 -2.82 22.40
C GLY A 634 5.37 -2.66 21.51
N LYS A 635 5.41 -3.28 20.32
CA LYS A 635 6.56 -3.07 19.41
C LYS A 635 6.59 -1.63 18.93
N SER A 636 7.76 -1.01 18.97
CA SER A 636 7.91 0.44 18.87
C SER A 636 9.23 0.82 18.16
N PRO A 637 9.52 2.12 17.94
CA PRO A 637 10.81 2.55 17.42
C PRO A 637 12.02 2.05 18.23
N CYS A 638 11.85 1.73 19.52
CA CYS A 638 12.86 1.14 20.39
C CYS A 638 13.40 -0.20 19.84
N ASP A 639 12.56 -1.04 19.23
CA ASP A 639 12.98 -2.26 18.53
C ASP A 639 13.95 -1.94 17.38
N GLY A 640 13.64 -0.90 16.59
CA GLY A 640 14.40 -0.51 15.41
C GLY A 640 15.77 0.12 15.75
N VAL A 641 15.81 0.93 16.80
CA VAL A 641 17.06 1.48 17.36
C VAL A 641 17.94 0.34 17.87
N THR A 642 17.37 -0.57 18.67
CA THR A 642 18.07 -1.77 19.18
C THR A 642 18.62 -2.63 18.04
N GLY A 643 17.81 -2.93 17.02
CA GLY A 643 18.21 -3.73 15.86
C GLY A 643 19.34 -3.08 15.06
N THR A 644 19.30 -1.76 14.91
CA THR A 644 20.33 -0.96 14.22
C THR A 644 21.66 -0.99 14.97
N ILE A 645 21.67 -0.76 16.29
CA ILE A 645 22.91 -0.78 17.09
C ILE A 645 23.54 -2.17 17.07
N LYS A 646 22.75 -3.22 17.28
CA LYS A 646 23.23 -4.62 17.18
C LYS A 646 23.79 -4.95 15.80
N ARG A 647 23.25 -4.35 14.72
CA ARG A 647 23.72 -4.55 13.34
C ARG A 647 25.07 -3.90 13.12
N LEU A 648 25.22 -2.65 13.55
CA LEU A 648 26.45 -1.88 13.39
C LEU A 648 27.57 -2.45 14.28
N ALA A 649 27.29 -2.68 15.57
CA ALA A 649 28.25 -3.26 16.51
C ALA A 649 28.72 -4.66 16.07
N TYR A 650 27.81 -5.51 15.58
CA TYR A 650 28.19 -6.81 15.03
C TYR A 650 29.09 -6.69 13.81
N LYS A 651 28.71 -5.85 12.83
CA LYS A 651 29.50 -5.67 11.61
C LYS A 651 30.91 -5.16 11.94
N ALA A 652 31.02 -4.19 12.84
CA ALA A 652 32.31 -3.67 13.28
C ALA A 652 33.13 -4.70 14.07
N SER A 653 32.51 -5.48 14.96
CA SER A 653 33.14 -6.60 15.67
C SER A 653 33.80 -7.62 14.73
N LEU A 654 33.15 -7.97 13.62
CA LEU A 654 33.71 -8.92 12.62
C LEU A 654 34.87 -8.32 11.81
N GLN A 655 35.00 -6.99 11.77
CA GLN A 655 35.96 -6.27 10.92
C GLN A 655 37.14 -5.67 11.70
N ARG A 656 37.11 -5.73 13.03
CA ARG A 656 38.10 -5.09 13.91
C ARG A 656 39.24 -6.04 14.28
N PRO A 657 40.49 -5.54 14.38
CA PRO A 657 41.64 -6.33 14.86
C PRO A 657 41.53 -6.67 16.36
N TYR A 658 42.40 -7.56 16.85
CA TYR A 658 42.33 -8.11 18.21
C TYR A 658 42.46 -7.07 19.34
N ASP A 659 43.16 -5.96 19.10
CA ASP A 659 43.32 -4.85 20.04
C ASP A 659 42.05 -3.98 20.18
N ARG A 660 41.16 -3.99 19.17
CA ARG A 660 39.99 -3.07 19.06
C ARG A 660 38.63 -3.75 19.21
N GLN A 661 38.59 -4.97 19.75
CA GLN A 661 37.37 -5.77 19.92
C GLN A 661 36.30 -5.04 20.77
N ILE A 662 35.05 -5.04 20.30
CA ILE A 662 33.90 -4.37 20.94
C ILE A 662 33.23 -5.33 21.95
N ILE A 663 33.91 -5.58 23.07
CA ILE A 663 33.43 -6.47 24.14
C ILE A 663 33.17 -5.66 25.42
N GLY A 664 32.00 -5.87 26.02
CA GLY A 664 31.57 -5.18 27.24
C GLY A 664 30.88 -3.83 26.99
N SER A 665 30.11 -3.38 27.97
CA SER A 665 29.22 -2.21 27.88
C SER A 665 29.97 -0.92 27.51
N GLU A 666 31.13 -0.68 28.12
CA GLU A 666 31.95 0.52 27.88
C GLU A 666 32.47 0.60 26.43
N LYS A 667 32.93 -0.53 25.87
CA LYS A 667 33.42 -0.58 24.49
C LYS A 667 32.30 -0.46 23.46
N VAL A 668 31.13 -1.06 23.74
CA VAL A 668 29.91 -0.87 22.93
C VAL A 668 29.48 0.59 22.95
N PHE A 669 29.54 1.26 24.10
CA PHE A 669 29.25 2.69 24.24
C PHE A 669 30.20 3.58 23.44
N LYS A 670 31.52 3.40 23.58
CA LYS A 670 32.54 4.15 22.80
C LYS A 670 32.35 3.98 21.30
N PHE A 671 32.14 2.74 20.85
CA PHE A 671 31.81 2.45 19.45
C PHE A 671 30.57 3.23 18.96
N CYS A 672 29.50 3.29 19.76
CA CYS A 672 28.29 4.01 19.38
C CYS A 672 28.55 5.53 19.24
N GLN A 673 29.28 6.14 20.20
CA GLN A 673 29.63 7.55 20.14
C GLN A 673 30.57 7.91 18.97
N GLU A 674 31.49 7.01 18.62
CA GLU A 674 32.51 7.24 17.59
C GLU A 674 31.97 7.01 16.18
N GLU A 675 31.25 5.91 15.95
CA GLU A 675 30.90 5.39 14.62
C GLU A 675 29.39 5.39 14.30
N VAL A 676 28.50 5.59 15.27
CA VAL A 676 27.03 5.58 15.08
C VAL A 676 26.44 6.99 15.28
N LYS A 677 26.97 7.97 14.55
CA LYS A 677 26.67 9.41 14.72
C LYS A 677 25.39 9.90 14.05
N GLU A 678 24.31 9.11 14.06
CA GLU A 678 23.01 9.46 13.47
C GLU A 678 22.00 9.86 14.55
N ASN A 679 21.91 11.15 14.92
CA ASN A 679 20.87 11.75 15.77
C ASN A 679 20.51 11.01 17.09
N MET A 680 21.42 10.22 17.65
CA MET A 680 21.24 9.46 18.90
C MET A 680 22.18 9.94 19.99
N LEU A 681 21.67 10.02 21.22
CA LEU A 681 22.46 10.33 22.42
C LEU A 681 22.73 9.05 23.20
N TYR A 682 24.00 8.72 23.39
CA TYR A 682 24.44 7.49 24.06
C TYR A 682 24.82 7.77 25.51
N TYR A 683 24.52 6.80 26.39
CA TYR A 683 24.87 6.85 27.82
C TYR A 683 25.40 5.50 28.27
N HIS A 684 26.48 5.51 29.05
CA HIS A 684 26.98 4.31 29.75
C HIS A 684 26.56 4.36 31.22
N ILE A 685 26.03 3.25 31.73
CA ILE A 685 25.68 3.07 33.14
C ILE A 685 26.33 1.78 33.61
N SER A 686 27.32 1.89 34.50
CA SER A 686 28.04 0.72 35.03
C SER A 686 27.20 -0.03 36.04
N LYS A 687 27.31 -1.36 36.08
CA LYS A 687 26.66 -2.20 37.09
C LYS A 687 26.92 -1.71 38.52
N THR A 688 28.16 -1.36 38.83
CA THR A 688 28.59 -0.84 40.14
C THR A 688 27.79 0.40 40.57
N SER A 689 27.53 1.33 39.65
CA SER A 689 26.73 2.53 39.97
C SER A 689 25.28 2.20 40.32
N VAL A 690 24.69 1.18 39.67
CA VAL A 690 23.31 0.75 39.90
C VAL A 690 23.19 -0.10 41.16
N ASP A 691 24.16 -0.98 41.44
CA ASP A 691 24.18 -1.77 42.68
C ASP A 691 24.32 -0.86 43.93
N LEU A 692 25.12 0.22 43.87
CA LEU A 692 25.14 1.25 44.93
C LEU A 692 23.78 1.96 45.13
N GLU A 693 23.00 2.20 44.07
CA GLU A 693 21.65 2.74 44.21
C GLU A 693 20.64 1.69 44.69
N ARG A 694 20.85 0.40 44.43
CA ARG A 694 20.04 -0.69 45.01
C ARG A 694 20.21 -0.74 46.53
N GLU A 695 21.44 -0.66 47.02
CA GLU A 695 21.75 -0.62 48.45
C GLU A 695 21.06 0.57 49.15
N LYS A 696 21.18 1.78 48.59
CA LYS A 696 20.48 2.98 49.11
C LYS A 696 18.96 2.88 49.11
N LEU A 697 18.39 2.03 48.26
CA LEU A 697 16.94 1.82 48.13
C LEU A 697 16.42 0.63 48.94
N ALA A 698 17.26 -0.33 49.34
CA ALA A 698 16.85 -1.55 50.03
C ALA A 698 16.02 -1.23 51.28
N GLY A 699 16.56 -0.44 52.22
CA GLY A 699 15.86 0.01 53.43
C GLY A 699 14.68 0.97 53.21
N LYS A 700 14.30 1.25 51.96
CA LYS A 700 13.10 2.05 51.60
C LYS A 700 12.05 1.24 50.84
N ARG A 701 12.27 -0.06 50.61
CA ARG A 701 11.38 -0.94 49.84
C ARG A 701 10.44 -1.80 50.68
N GLU A 702 10.79 -2.05 51.94
CA GLU A 702 10.09 -3.00 52.83
C GLU A 702 8.67 -2.56 53.24
N THR A 703 8.34 -1.27 53.10
CA THR A 703 7.04 -0.68 53.50
C THR A 703 6.02 -0.56 52.36
N ILE A 704 6.27 -1.17 51.19
CA ILE A 704 5.45 -0.96 49.99
C ILE A 704 4.41 -2.08 49.83
N LEU A 705 3.13 -1.71 49.96
CA LEU A 705 2.00 -2.62 49.74
C LEU A 705 1.84 -2.97 48.24
N THR A 706 1.68 -4.26 47.96
CA THR A 706 1.33 -4.75 46.61
C THR A 706 -0.16 -4.53 46.36
N ILE A 707 -0.49 -3.79 45.29
CA ILE A 707 -1.88 -3.52 44.90
C ILE A 707 -2.34 -4.59 43.90
N PRO A 708 -3.35 -5.41 44.25
CA PRO A 708 -3.86 -6.46 43.36
C PRO A 708 -4.60 -5.84 42.16
N GLY A 709 -4.74 -6.62 41.08
CA GLY A 709 -5.52 -6.20 39.91
C GLY A 709 -4.88 -5.12 39.02
N THR A 710 -3.72 -4.57 39.35
CA THR A 710 -3.01 -3.53 38.55
C THR A 710 -2.81 -3.87 37.07
N ARG A 711 -2.90 -5.16 36.69
CA ARG A 711 -2.89 -5.63 35.30
C ARG A 711 -4.10 -5.19 34.44
N SER A 712 -5.21 -4.75 35.02
CA SER A 712 -6.40 -4.26 34.28
C SER A 712 -6.35 -2.76 33.92
N TYR A 713 -5.41 -1.98 34.46
CA TYR A 713 -5.35 -0.53 34.26
C TYR A 713 -4.18 -0.11 33.39
N HIS A 714 -4.43 0.68 32.35
CA HIS A 714 -3.45 0.92 31.29
C HIS A 714 -2.80 2.30 31.32
N HIS A 715 -3.23 3.18 32.21
CA HIS A 715 -2.63 4.49 32.42
C HIS A 715 -2.73 4.86 33.91
N PHE A 716 -1.61 5.32 34.50
CA PHE A 716 -1.48 5.69 35.90
C PHE A 716 -0.97 7.12 36.02
N ILE A 717 -1.58 7.90 36.91
CA ILE A 717 -1.29 9.33 37.08
C ILE A 717 -1.24 9.63 38.60
N PRO A 718 -0.16 10.26 39.11
CA PRO A 718 -0.10 10.72 40.50
C PRO A 718 -1.21 11.73 40.84
N LEU A 719 -1.78 11.67 42.05
CA LEU A 719 -2.71 12.68 42.57
C LEU A 719 -1.95 13.75 43.37
N SER A 720 -1.31 13.32 44.45
CA SER A 720 -0.37 14.09 45.27
C SER A 720 0.28 13.15 46.31
N GLY A 721 1.50 13.46 46.75
CA GLY A 721 2.21 12.63 47.73
C GLY A 721 2.57 11.24 47.20
N GLU A 722 2.19 10.19 47.94
CA GLU A 722 2.45 8.78 47.56
C GLU A 722 1.20 8.08 46.98
N GLN A 723 0.21 8.87 46.54
CA GLN A 723 -1.05 8.39 45.99
C GLN A 723 -1.15 8.66 44.48
N TYR A 724 -1.76 7.72 43.77
CA TYR A 724 -2.05 7.80 42.34
C TYR A 724 -3.48 7.36 42.05
N TYR A 725 -4.02 7.83 40.94
CA TYR A 725 -5.22 7.28 40.32
C TYR A 725 -4.85 6.55 39.03
N TYR A 726 -5.78 5.75 38.54
CA TYR A 726 -5.64 4.97 37.33
C TYR A 726 -6.81 5.23 36.40
N ILE A 727 -6.55 5.15 35.10
CA ILE A 727 -7.56 5.19 34.06
C ILE A 727 -7.64 3.79 33.43
N SER A 728 -8.82 3.19 33.49
CA SER A 728 -9.15 2.06 32.63
C SER A 728 -9.42 2.59 31.23
N VAL A 729 -8.79 1.98 30.23
CA VAL A 729 -9.06 2.20 28.79
C VAL A 729 -10.28 1.36 28.37
#